data_AF-A0A813NJH9-F1
#
_entry.id   AF-A0A813NJH9-F1
#
_cell.length_a   1.000
_cell.length_b   1.000
_cell.length_c   1.000
_cell.angle_alpha   90.00
_cell.angle_beta   90.00
_cell.angle_gamma   90.00
#
_symmetry.space_group_name_H-M   'P 1'
#
loop_
_entity.id
_entity.type
_entity.pdbx_description
1 polymer ?
#
loop_
_entity_poly.entity_id
_entity_poly.type
_entity_poly.pdbx_seq_one_letter_code
_entity_poly.pdbx_strand_id
1 'polypeptide(L)'
;MDLFVYICISLFLCLLLFDKCSSQFEWITYDKIDEIMDRINSVNRDNCFHKQPNELILPEETVYQKPSIEMLKKDIIMRNRTQLLHVRNIAHRNALLYSYLFQRLFDFDEPGLTYILLHNAADVTAGGSMINGSGIYFDKDKYYPHWYKNFFNKTIPLFGPYAWRADDFYDAFNWKNEWTNHTIQQEDIGAGSNHQYTSRYNRDNEWYSKWLPDPIQDNQGKVRPDNFTISPSSLTVNNNNTNEKKHWQIPDEKKNDTANNSGDDDDDAIKKRKAVHIVQLLLAERMYKLHDVAETIEFYGPPHPEDPQGPTLWTRPYFDCGRSNKWIISAVSPIVDIYPRHTTYRHFQSMRNLAVAVTDIDFIMMDINQCSEIDQINIKSKQFNLFAGTDKCKPTTRCEPLFGFGFRRGGYQCLCRPGFRYPPYQDGPFKGYIIEKATQEEYANNFDCFKIELYQQYPQYFYPSSIELFAGRKRRSNDFNDDLSNRSIYNNLSKNFILPLFVDSVPKVNIITTLLTSSSSILKSSIHRISSFSSKLFIGHINDEHEDHIKKSRSKRFAYENPTRVASIMQQYNHLNHNPHLCEYMTEDKLTMPGDVLNDVNIQFESQARLALTLSHFLSSFYQIVNPAEDFPLRKAEFDLTDEQLIGEVLAAAGSDYKVVGVGIFFDRGKFRNYRLPYFGPYAFRMENDISRNYTVIDWAGLPDGYENEIWFRTMKARWATNADRSELTEYWLKLFIRADYAGNALVHHESGFPLYFYAPELKHGQWFPPTFQCSRNYALPRQWIITYAVPFFGLDVLEINLEFKGVIRIDTYLSYLDINQCSMPYYVPNAFKGSDRCDYQSTICEPLLGRGFRLGNYKCRCRPGYEYPFIDQNDFFNGNIMDIQWNILMSNSSRISSFDLLKCRIAIANSIKPISFILLLSSISFAISISR
;
A
#
# COMPACT_ATOMS: atom_id res chain seq x y z
N MET A 1 -14.89 44.94 67.86
CA MET A 1 -14.74 45.09 66.38
C MET A 1 -13.79 44.05 65.81
N ASP A 2 -12.73 43.77 66.54
CA ASP A 2 -11.44 43.27 66.07
C ASP A 2 -11.50 41.83 65.56
N LEU A 3 -12.34 40.99 66.17
CA LEU A 3 -12.62 39.63 65.70
C LEU A 3 -13.30 39.63 64.30
N PHE A 4 -14.20 40.57 64.04
CA PHE A 4 -14.87 40.71 62.74
C PHE A 4 -13.89 41.19 61.67
N VAL A 5 -13.03 42.15 62.02
CA VAL A 5 -11.93 42.62 61.17
C VAL A 5 -10.97 41.48 60.83
N TYR A 6 -10.58 40.65 61.81
CA TYR A 6 -9.71 39.49 61.58
C TYR A 6 -10.35 38.45 60.64
N ILE A 7 -11.64 38.15 60.82
CA ILE A 7 -12.38 37.22 59.95
C ILE A 7 -12.51 37.77 58.52
N CYS A 8 -12.81 39.05 58.36
CA CYS A 8 -12.84 39.71 57.05
C CYS A 8 -11.46 39.71 56.38
N ILE A 9 -10.38 39.97 57.13
CA ILE A 9 -9.00 39.92 56.60
C ILE A 9 -8.64 38.49 56.20
N SER A 10 -8.96 37.45 56.99
CA SER A 10 -8.66 36.06 56.61
C SER A 10 -9.48 35.60 55.41
N LEU A 11 -10.75 36.01 55.30
CA LEU A 11 -11.57 35.73 54.10
C LEU A 11 -11.00 36.43 52.86
N PHE A 12 -10.57 37.70 52.98
CA PHE A 12 -9.96 38.44 51.89
C PHE A 12 -8.61 37.85 51.48
N LEU A 13 -7.78 37.40 52.44
CA LEU A 13 -6.54 36.70 52.16
C LEU A 13 -6.78 35.34 51.48
N CYS A 14 -7.80 34.59 51.92
CA CYS A 14 -8.19 33.34 51.25
C CYS A 14 -8.67 33.59 49.81
N LEU A 15 -9.52 34.59 49.57
CA LEU A 15 -9.97 34.95 48.22
C LEU A 15 -8.79 35.31 47.30
N LEU A 16 -7.85 36.15 47.79
CA LEU A 16 -6.62 36.47 47.06
C LEU A 16 -5.65 35.29 46.84
N LEU A 17 -5.82 34.19 47.58
CA LEU A 17 -5.10 32.93 47.37
C LEU A 17 -5.85 31.98 46.41
N PHE A 18 -7.19 32.05 46.33
CA PHE A 18 -7.98 31.31 45.34
C PHE A 18 -7.88 31.91 43.93
N ASP A 19 -7.68 33.22 43.79
CA ASP A 19 -7.44 33.91 42.51
C ASP A 19 -6.17 33.46 41.75
N LYS A 20 -5.39 32.51 42.29
CA LYS A 20 -4.24 31.88 41.63
C LYS A 20 -4.33 30.37 41.46
N CYS A 21 -5.53 29.81 41.52
CA CYS A 21 -5.77 28.42 41.10
C CYS A 21 -5.89 28.29 39.56
N SER A 22 -4.94 28.88 38.81
CA SER A 22 -4.81 28.66 37.36
C SER A 22 -4.65 27.19 37.06
N SER A 23 -5.33 26.71 36.02
CA SER A 23 -5.22 25.30 35.64
C SER A 23 -3.83 25.04 35.05
N GLN A 24 -3.16 23.96 35.47
CA GLN A 24 -1.81 23.63 34.99
C GLN A 24 -1.70 23.41 33.46
N PHE A 25 -2.85 23.30 32.77
CA PHE A 25 -2.98 23.18 31.32
C PHE A 25 -3.69 24.37 30.65
N GLU A 26 -3.91 25.50 31.36
CA GLU A 26 -4.60 26.70 30.85
C GLU A 26 -3.94 27.33 29.61
N TRP A 27 -2.66 27.03 29.38
CA TRP A 27 -1.93 27.45 28.18
C TRP A 27 -2.34 26.71 26.89
N ILE A 28 -3.02 25.57 27.00
CA ILE A 28 -3.51 24.79 25.85
C ILE A 28 -4.89 25.34 25.44
N THR A 29 -4.88 26.26 24.48
CA THR A 29 -6.10 26.87 23.93
C THR A 29 -6.92 25.87 23.11
N TYR A 30 -8.25 25.89 23.26
CA TYR A 30 -9.20 25.15 22.44
C TYR A 30 -8.94 25.36 20.93
N ASP A 31 -8.73 24.29 20.18
CA ASP A 31 -8.41 24.33 18.74
C ASP A 31 -9.30 23.41 17.89
N LYS A 32 -8.97 23.26 16.60
CA LYS A 32 -9.77 22.45 15.65
C LYS A 32 -9.72 20.96 15.92
N ILE A 33 -8.74 20.45 16.67
CA ILE A 33 -8.72 19.05 17.11
C ILE A 33 -9.81 18.87 18.17
N ASP A 34 -9.91 19.78 19.14
CA ASP A 34 -10.94 19.72 20.20
C ASP A 34 -12.34 19.77 19.59
N GLU A 35 -12.60 20.68 18.64
CA GLU A 35 -13.91 20.78 17.96
C GLU A 35 -14.34 19.47 17.26
N ILE A 36 -13.39 18.73 16.68
CA ILE A 36 -13.69 17.45 16.02
C ILE A 36 -13.78 16.30 17.03
N MET A 37 -12.94 16.28 18.06
CA MET A 37 -13.00 15.29 19.14
C MET A 37 -14.30 15.39 19.94
N ASP A 38 -14.78 16.60 20.24
CA ASP A 38 -16.06 16.84 20.92
C ASP A 38 -17.23 16.31 20.09
N ARG A 39 -17.24 16.56 18.77
CA ARG A 39 -18.24 15.99 17.84
C ARG A 39 -18.21 14.47 17.87
N ILE A 40 -17.03 13.87 17.73
CA ILE A 40 -16.81 12.41 17.73
C ILE A 40 -17.34 11.78 19.03
N ASN A 41 -16.97 12.35 20.19
CA ASN A 41 -17.37 11.87 21.51
C ASN A 41 -18.87 12.11 21.82
N SER A 42 -19.53 13.04 21.12
CA SER A 42 -20.97 13.31 21.30
C SER A 42 -21.90 12.27 20.65
N VAL A 43 -21.35 11.39 19.80
CA VAL A 43 -22.10 10.39 19.02
C VAL A 43 -21.69 8.98 19.45
N ASN A 44 -22.61 8.30 20.11
CA ASN A 44 -22.52 6.89 20.50
C ASN A 44 -23.66 6.09 19.86
N ARG A 45 -23.54 4.76 19.84
CA ARG A 45 -24.56 3.79 19.35
C ARG A 45 -25.99 4.16 19.74
N ASP A 46 -26.22 4.48 21.02
CA ASP A 46 -27.57 4.73 21.55
C ASP A 46 -28.10 6.14 21.22
N ASN A 47 -27.19 7.10 21.05
CA ASN A 47 -27.54 8.50 20.76
C ASN A 47 -27.71 8.76 19.25
N CYS A 48 -27.06 7.98 18.38
CA CYS A 48 -27.01 8.27 16.95
C CYS A 48 -28.40 8.29 16.30
N PHE A 49 -29.38 7.53 16.80
CA PHE A 49 -30.76 7.57 16.33
C PHE A 49 -31.46 8.92 16.54
N HIS A 50 -31.08 9.68 17.57
CA HIS A 50 -31.68 10.99 17.89
C HIS A 50 -30.94 12.20 17.28
N LYS A 51 -29.77 11.98 16.67
CA LYS A 51 -28.91 13.02 16.07
C LYS A 51 -29.37 13.45 14.67
N GLN A 52 -29.11 14.70 14.31
CA GLN A 52 -29.31 15.19 12.94
C GLN A 52 -28.21 14.65 11.99
N PRO A 53 -28.48 14.45 10.68
CA PRO A 53 -27.46 13.98 9.73
C PRO A 53 -26.18 14.84 9.71
N ASN A 54 -26.30 16.15 9.87
CA ASN A 54 -25.16 17.08 9.93
C ASN A 54 -24.29 16.95 11.18
N GLU A 55 -24.77 16.28 12.24
CA GLU A 55 -23.98 15.96 13.44
C GLU A 55 -23.29 14.59 13.31
N LEU A 56 -23.75 13.74 12.38
CA LEU A 56 -23.22 12.40 12.12
C LEU A 56 -22.18 12.39 10.99
N ILE A 57 -21.80 13.56 10.45
CA ILE A 57 -20.86 13.71 9.32
C ILE A 57 -19.82 14.78 9.67
N LEU A 58 -18.54 14.48 9.42
CA LEU A 58 -17.41 15.39 9.64
C LEU A 58 -17.06 16.21 8.38
N PRO A 59 -16.38 17.37 8.51
CA PRO A 59 -15.83 18.09 7.36
C PRO A 59 -14.84 17.23 6.56
N GLU A 60 -14.81 17.37 5.24
CA GLU A 60 -13.93 16.59 4.36
C GLU A 60 -12.43 16.81 4.67
N GLU A 61 -12.10 18.02 5.11
CA GLU A 61 -10.76 18.51 5.48
C GLU A 61 -10.18 17.85 6.74
N THR A 62 -10.98 17.08 7.48
CA THR A 62 -10.49 16.24 8.60
C THR A 62 -9.60 15.10 8.11
N VAL A 63 -9.76 14.66 6.87
CA VAL A 63 -8.95 13.59 6.27
C VAL A 63 -7.84 14.23 5.47
N TYR A 64 -6.67 14.40 6.08
CA TYR A 64 -5.46 14.84 5.37
C TYR A 64 -5.07 13.84 4.25
N GLN A 65 -4.36 14.31 3.22
CA GLN A 65 -3.72 13.52 2.14
C GLN A 65 -4.44 12.21 1.74
N LYS A 66 -5.55 12.34 0.98
CA LYS A 66 -6.28 11.19 0.44
C LYS A 66 -5.57 10.66 -0.81
N PRO A 67 -5.47 9.33 -1.04
CA PRO A 67 -4.60 8.75 -2.06
C PRO A 67 -5.11 8.99 -3.49
N SER A 68 -4.74 10.13 -4.07
CA SER A 68 -4.96 10.49 -5.47
C SER A 68 -4.01 9.76 -6.41
N ILE A 69 -4.32 9.74 -7.71
CA ILE A 69 -3.50 9.02 -8.70
C ILE A 69 -2.23 9.80 -9.06
N GLU A 70 -2.28 11.14 -9.07
CA GLU A 70 -1.05 11.94 -9.23
C GLU A 70 0.00 11.59 -8.17
N MET A 71 -0.42 11.29 -6.93
CA MET A 71 0.47 10.81 -5.87
C MET A 71 1.03 9.41 -6.17
N LEU A 72 0.22 8.47 -6.66
CA LEU A 72 0.70 7.13 -7.06
C LEU A 72 1.78 7.18 -8.16
N LYS A 73 1.69 8.17 -9.06
CA LYS A 73 2.61 8.34 -10.18
C LYS A 73 3.91 9.07 -9.85
N LYS A 74 3.94 9.90 -8.81
CA LYS A 74 5.03 10.87 -8.58
C LYS A 74 5.77 10.72 -7.25
N ASP A 75 5.08 10.28 -6.21
CA ASP A 75 5.55 10.45 -4.83
C ASP A 75 5.91 9.14 -4.14
N ILE A 76 6.81 9.29 -3.17
CA ILE A 76 7.05 8.31 -2.10
C ILE A 76 5.72 8.08 -1.37
N ILE A 77 5.07 6.94 -1.59
CA ILE A 77 3.93 6.54 -0.75
C ILE A 77 4.47 6.23 0.64
N MET A 78 4.28 7.18 1.55
CA MET A 78 4.65 7.05 2.95
C MET A 78 4.02 5.79 3.54
N ARG A 79 4.79 5.04 4.34
CA ARG A 79 4.46 3.71 4.90
C ARG A 79 3.07 3.63 5.57
N ASN A 80 2.55 4.78 6.00
CA ASN A 80 1.34 4.96 6.79
C ASN A 80 0.09 5.31 5.96
N ARG A 81 0.20 5.41 4.62
CA ARG A 81 -0.96 5.61 3.70
C ARG A 81 -1.33 4.34 2.92
N THR A 82 -0.66 3.23 3.22
CA THR A 82 -0.95 1.87 2.71
C THR A 82 -2.38 1.41 2.99
N GLN A 83 -2.95 1.75 4.15
CA GLN A 83 -4.30 1.32 4.53
C GLN A 83 -5.38 1.93 3.62
N LEU A 84 -5.37 3.26 3.44
CA LEU A 84 -6.29 3.96 2.53
C LEU A 84 -6.08 3.55 1.07
N LEU A 85 -4.85 3.24 0.67
CA LEU A 85 -4.59 2.68 -0.66
C LEU A 85 -5.22 1.29 -0.82
N HIS A 86 -5.06 0.40 0.17
CA HIS A 86 -5.62 -0.96 0.13
C HIS A 86 -7.15 -0.95 0.06
N VAL A 87 -7.80 -0.12 0.87
CA VAL A 87 -9.27 0.09 0.87
C VAL A 87 -9.75 0.61 -0.49
N ARG A 88 -9.03 1.59 -1.07
CA ARG A 88 -9.31 2.09 -2.43
C ARG A 88 -9.16 0.99 -3.48
N ASN A 89 -8.09 0.20 -3.41
CA ASN A 89 -7.80 -0.85 -4.39
C ASN A 89 -8.86 -1.96 -4.31
N ILE A 90 -9.37 -2.32 -3.14
CA ILE A 90 -10.47 -3.29 -3.01
C ILE A 90 -11.79 -2.72 -3.57
N ALA A 91 -12.15 -1.47 -3.26
CA ALA A 91 -13.32 -0.84 -3.89
C ALA A 91 -13.21 -0.83 -5.43
N HIS A 92 -12.00 -0.62 -5.97
CA HIS A 92 -11.74 -0.68 -7.42
C HIS A 92 -11.75 -2.12 -7.99
N ARG A 93 -11.15 -3.11 -7.31
CA ARG A 93 -11.24 -4.54 -7.65
C ARG A 93 -12.70 -4.92 -7.83
N ASN A 94 -13.51 -4.65 -6.82
CA ASN A 94 -14.90 -5.09 -6.78
C ASN A 94 -15.71 -4.43 -7.90
N ALA A 95 -15.50 -3.13 -8.16
CA ALA A 95 -16.13 -2.47 -9.29
C ALA A 95 -15.69 -3.05 -10.65
N LEU A 96 -14.42 -3.39 -10.82
CA LEU A 96 -13.89 -4.01 -12.03
C LEU A 96 -14.41 -5.44 -12.24
N LEU A 97 -14.47 -6.23 -11.17
CA LEU A 97 -15.00 -7.60 -11.12
C LEU A 97 -16.46 -7.64 -11.60
N TYR A 98 -17.36 -6.95 -10.92
CA TYR A 98 -18.79 -7.04 -11.24
C TYR A 98 -19.12 -6.41 -12.60
N SER A 99 -18.38 -5.38 -13.04
CA SER A 99 -18.53 -4.85 -14.40
C SER A 99 -18.11 -5.86 -15.48
N TYR A 100 -17.07 -6.66 -15.23
CA TYR A 100 -16.66 -7.75 -16.12
C TYR A 100 -17.69 -8.89 -16.13
N LEU A 101 -18.08 -9.39 -14.95
CA LEU A 101 -18.97 -10.53 -14.81
C LEU A 101 -20.35 -10.27 -15.46
N PHE A 102 -20.99 -9.13 -15.17
CA PHE A 102 -22.32 -8.80 -15.71
C PHE A 102 -22.34 -8.56 -17.23
N GLN A 103 -21.19 -8.24 -17.84
CA GLN A 103 -21.08 -8.03 -19.29
C GLN A 103 -20.60 -9.28 -20.06
N ARG A 104 -19.93 -10.24 -19.39
CA ARG A 104 -19.32 -11.42 -20.04
C ARG A 104 -20.05 -12.75 -19.80
N LEU A 105 -20.86 -12.85 -18.74
CA LEU A 105 -21.69 -14.01 -18.43
C LEU A 105 -23.11 -13.84 -18.99
N PHE A 106 -23.86 -14.95 -19.10
CA PHE A 106 -25.29 -14.92 -19.37
C PHE A 106 -26.11 -14.95 -18.07
N ASP A 107 -27.37 -14.53 -18.15
CA ASP A 107 -28.35 -14.42 -17.06
C ASP A 107 -28.46 -15.62 -16.09
N PHE A 108 -27.93 -16.80 -16.44
CA PHE A 108 -27.96 -18.02 -15.61
C PHE A 108 -26.62 -18.39 -14.97
N ASP A 109 -25.50 -17.89 -15.52
CA ASP A 109 -24.13 -18.22 -15.12
C ASP A 109 -23.50 -17.11 -14.25
N GLU A 110 -24.18 -15.97 -14.13
CA GLU A 110 -23.84 -14.83 -13.26
C GLU A 110 -23.66 -15.24 -11.77
N PRO A 111 -22.86 -14.49 -10.99
CA PRO A 111 -22.68 -14.75 -9.56
C PRO A 111 -24.00 -14.61 -8.79
N GLY A 112 -24.44 -15.67 -8.12
CA GLY A 112 -25.65 -15.68 -7.31
C GLY A 112 -25.51 -14.94 -5.99
N LEU A 113 -26.56 -15.03 -5.16
CA LEU A 113 -26.61 -14.33 -3.87
C LEU A 113 -25.48 -14.77 -2.93
N THR A 114 -25.18 -16.07 -2.86
CA THR A 114 -24.18 -16.60 -1.92
C THR A 114 -22.77 -16.24 -2.35
N TYR A 115 -22.49 -16.22 -3.67
CA TYR A 115 -21.25 -15.66 -4.21
C TYR A 115 -21.04 -14.22 -3.71
N ILE A 116 -22.03 -13.34 -3.91
CA ILE A 116 -21.94 -11.92 -3.54
C ILE A 116 -21.79 -11.74 -2.02
N LEU A 117 -22.48 -12.56 -1.21
CA LEU A 117 -22.37 -12.50 0.24
C LEU A 117 -20.96 -12.88 0.70
N LEU A 118 -20.48 -14.07 0.31
CA LEU A 118 -19.16 -14.60 0.69
C LEU A 118 -18.00 -13.73 0.18
N HIS A 119 -18.15 -13.14 -1.02
CA HIS A 119 -17.18 -12.20 -1.57
C HIS A 119 -16.98 -10.98 -0.66
N ASN A 120 -18.06 -10.29 -0.30
CA ASN A 120 -17.98 -9.10 0.55
C ASN A 120 -17.49 -9.44 1.98
N ALA A 121 -17.79 -10.64 2.49
CA ALA A 121 -17.25 -11.13 3.77
C ALA A 121 -15.74 -11.48 3.69
N ALA A 122 -15.26 -11.96 2.54
CA ALA A 122 -13.85 -12.27 2.31
C ALA A 122 -12.96 -11.00 2.34
N ASP A 123 -13.42 -9.91 1.72
CA ASP A 123 -12.75 -8.61 1.78
C ASP A 123 -12.51 -8.15 3.23
N VAL A 124 -13.56 -8.19 4.05
CA VAL A 124 -13.53 -7.72 5.44
C VAL A 124 -12.63 -8.62 6.28
N THR A 125 -12.76 -9.95 6.17
CA THR A 125 -11.95 -10.90 6.97
C THR A 125 -10.45 -10.79 6.65
N ALA A 126 -10.06 -10.80 5.38
CA ALA A 126 -8.66 -10.70 4.93
C ALA A 126 -8.03 -9.32 5.17
N GLY A 127 -8.85 -8.24 5.14
CA GLY A 127 -8.42 -6.88 5.50
C GLY A 127 -7.96 -6.73 6.94
N GLY A 128 -8.19 -7.72 7.82
CA GLY A 128 -7.87 -7.63 9.24
C GLY A 128 -8.56 -6.43 9.90
N SER A 129 -7.93 -5.82 10.91
CA SER A 129 -8.45 -4.61 11.56
C SER A 129 -8.49 -3.36 10.68
N MET A 130 -7.96 -3.40 9.45
CA MET A 130 -7.88 -2.23 8.55
C MET A 130 -9.17 -2.00 7.77
N ILE A 131 -9.98 -3.04 7.53
CA ILE A 131 -11.25 -2.95 6.80
C ILE A 131 -12.37 -3.24 7.78
N ASN A 132 -13.26 -2.27 7.95
CA ASN A 132 -14.40 -2.34 8.85
C ASN A 132 -15.64 -2.94 8.18
N GLY A 133 -15.82 -2.68 6.87
CA GLY A 133 -16.90 -3.23 6.06
C GLY A 133 -16.62 -3.20 4.55
N SER A 134 -17.37 -4.01 3.80
CA SER A 134 -17.37 -4.06 2.33
C SER A 134 -18.78 -4.37 1.84
N GLY A 135 -19.22 -3.74 0.75
CA GLY A 135 -20.55 -3.96 0.21
C GLY A 135 -20.75 -3.47 -1.22
N ILE A 136 -21.86 -3.88 -1.79
CA ILE A 136 -22.30 -3.48 -3.13
C ILE A 136 -23.71 -2.93 -3.00
N TYR A 137 -23.97 -1.77 -3.58
CA TYR A 137 -25.28 -1.12 -3.52
C TYR A 137 -25.78 -0.83 -4.92
N PHE A 138 -26.89 -1.47 -5.30
CA PHE A 138 -27.53 -1.27 -6.60
C PHE A 138 -28.47 -0.07 -6.59
N ASP A 139 -28.57 0.64 -7.71
CA ASP A 139 -29.56 1.69 -7.90
C ASP A 139 -31.00 1.13 -7.98
N LYS A 140 -31.98 1.99 -7.74
CA LYS A 140 -33.39 1.61 -7.59
C LYS A 140 -33.94 0.94 -8.84
N ASP A 141 -34.61 -0.19 -8.64
CA ASP A 141 -35.22 -1.02 -9.68
C ASP A 141 -34.25 -1.47 -10.80
N LYS A 142 -32.92 -1.56 -10.56
CA LYS A 142 -31.93 -1.93 -11.60
C LYS A 142 -31.45 -3.39 -11.60
N TYR A 143 -31.37 -4.05 -10.45
CA TYR A 143 -30.77 -5.40 -10.35
C TYR A 143 -31.77 -6.51 -10.71
N TYR A 144 -31.35 -7.46 -11.55
CA TYR A 144 -32.13 -8.63 -11.99
C TYR A 144 -31.65 -9.90 -11.23
N PRO A 145 -32.38 -10.40 -10.22
CA PRO A 145 -31.95 -11.56 -9.44
C PRO A 145 -32.36 -12.89 -10.11
N HIS A 146 -31.44 -13.45 -10.89
CA HIS A 146 -31.55 -14.78 -11.50
C HIS A 146 -31.63 -15.94 -10.48
N TRP A 147 -31.15 -15.73 -9.25
CA TRP A 147 -31.14 -16.70 -8.15
C TRP A 147 -32.52 -16.91 -7.50
N TYR A 148 -33.56 -16.16 -7.84
CA TYR A 148 -34.94 -16.46 -7.43
C TYR A 148 -35.61 -17.51 -8.33
N LYS A 149 -36.40 -18.40 -7.74
CA LYS A 149 -37.28 -19.32 -8.49
C LYS A 149 -38.43 -18.51 -9.12
N ASN A 150 -38.69 -18.74 -10.41
CA ASN A 150 -39.77 -18.12 -11.20
C ASN A 150 -39.80 -16.57 -11.29
N PHE A 151 -38.71 -15.88 -10.91
CA PHE A 151 -38.58 -14.41 -10.99
C PHE A 151 -37.60 -13.99 -12.10
N PHE A 152 -37.83 -14.41 -13.34
CA PHE A 152 -36.99 -14.03 -14.48
C PHE A 152 -37.46 -12.71 -15.12
N ASN A 153 -36.54 -11.91 -15.66
CA ASN A 153 -36.80 -10.63 -16.36
C ASN A 153 -37.66 -9.64 -15.53
N LYS A 154 -37.35 -9.51 -14.24
CA LYS A 154 -37.88 -8.49 -13.33
C LYS A 154 -36.75 -7.99 -12.45
N THR A 155 -36.77 -6.71 -12.09
CA THR A 155 -35.83 -6.15 -11.12
C THR A 155 -36.42 -6.14 -9.72
N ILE A 156 -35.56 -6.11 -8.70
CA ILE A 156 -35.95 -5.86 -7.30
C ILE A 156 -35.73 -4.39 -6.93
N PRO A 157 -36.56 -3.81 -6.03
CA PRO A 157 -36.64 -2.37 -5.88
C PRO A 157 -35.39 -1.74 -5.28
N LEU A 158 -34.75 -2.42 -4.33
CA LEU A 158 -33.46 -2.10 -3.72
C LEU A 158 -32.74 -3.41 -3.42
N PHE A 159 -31.41 -3.40 -3.51
CA PHE A 159 -30.53 -4.52 -3.18
C PHE A 159 -29.15 -3.98 -2.79
N GLY A 160 -28.72 -4.27 -1.55
CA GLY A 160 -27.52 -3.69 -0.96
C GLY A 160 -26.82 -4.63 0.03
N PRO A 161 -26.27 -5.78 -0.40
CA PRO A 161 -25.53 -6.70 0.48
C PRO A 161 -24.25 -6.05 1.02
N TYR A 162 -24.22 -5.80 2.33
CA TYR A 162 -23.13 -5.15 3.04
C TYR A 162 -22.68 -5.96 4.25
N ALA A 163 -21.38 -6.28 4.31
CA ALA A 163 -20.73 -7.01 5.39
C ALA A 163 -19.90 -6.06 6.26
N TRP A 164 -19.91 -6.26 7.58
CA TRP A 164 -19.07 -5.52 8.53
C TRP A 164 -18.62 -6.38 9.71
N ARG A 165 -17.58 -5.91 10.40
CA ARG A 165 -17.05 -6.55 11.62
C ARG A 165 -18.00 -6.34 12.79
N ALA A 166 -18.54 -7.43 13.33
CA ALA A 166 -19.41 -7.40 14.49
C ALA A 166 -18.59 -7.56 15.78
N ASP A 167 -19.05 -6.92 16.86
CA ASP A 167 -18.55 -7.20 18.22
C ASP A 167 -19.13 -8.54 18.70
N ASP A 168 -18.24 -9.45 19.08
CA ASP A 168 -18.56 -10.80 19.53
C ASP A 168 -18.35 -11.04 21.03
N PHE A 169 -18.00 -10.00 21.81
CA PHE A 169 -17.65 -10.14 23.24
C PHE A 169 -18.79 -10.72 24.11
N TYR A 170 -20.05 -10.46 23.76
CA TYR A 170 -21.24 -10.99 24.44
C TYR A 170 -22.03 -12.01 23.59
N ASP A 171 -21.40 -12.60 22.58
CA ASP A 171 -22.09 -13.55 21.69
C ASP A 171 -22.25 -14.93 22.32
N ALA A 172 -23.41 -15.57 22.15
CA ALA A 172 -23.71 -16.85 22.78
C ALA A 172 -22.78 -18.01 22.32
N PHE A 173 -22.15 -17.85 21.17
CA PHE A 173 -21.17 -18.79 20.61
C PHE A 173 -19.74 -18.53 21.12
N ASN A 174 -19.44 -17.29 21.56
CA ASN A 174 -18.15 -16.90 22.13
C ASN A 174 -18.09 -17.24 23.63
N TRP A 175 -18.06 -18.54 23.94
CA TRP A 175 -18.06 -19.09 25.31
C TRP A 175 -16.92 -18.57 26.22
N LYS A 176 -15.89 -17.94 25.66
CA LYS A 176 -14.81 -17.31 26.41
C LYS A 176 -15.10 -15.85 26.80
N ASN A 177 -15.97 -15.16 26.07
CA ASN A 177 -16.13 -13.70 26.10
C ASN A 177 -14.78 -12.99 25.86
N GLU A 178 -14.04 -13.41 24.83
CA GLU A 178 -12.81 -12.76 24.37
C GLU A 178 -13.11 -11.96 23.09
N TRP A 179 -12.58 -10.73 22.94
CA TRP A 179 -12.80 -9.94 21.72
C TRP A 179 -12.04 -10.59 20.55
N THR A 180 -12.71 -11.37 19.71
CA THR A 180 -12.01 -12.16 18.67
C THR A 180 -11.78 -11.37 17.40
N ASN A 181 -12.71 -10.49 17.04
CA ASN A 181 -12.72 -9.76 15.77
C ASN A 181 -12.67 -10.72 14.54
N HIS A 182 -13.27 -11.91 14.67
CA HIS A 182 -13.44 -12.88 13.59
C HIS A 182 -14.91 -13.09 13.18
N THR A 183 -15.85 -12.44 13.89
CA THR A 183 -17.27 -12.45 13.57
C THR A 183 -17.65 -11.34 12.59
N ILE A 184 -18.23 -11.71 11.45
CA ILE A 184 -18.78 -10.80 10.44
C ILE A 184 -20.30 -10.88 10.47
N GLN A 185 -20.97 -9.73 10.46
CA GLN A 185 -22.41 -9.63 10.21
C GLN A 185 -22.63 -9.04 8.83
N GLN A 186 -23.65 -9.54 8.13
CA GLN A 186 -23.94 -9.12 6.76
C GLN A 186 -25.45 -9.09 6.51
N GLU A 187 -25.93 -8.00 5.91
CA GLU A 187 -27.36 -7.77 5.68
C GLU A 187 -27.60 -7.19 4.28
N ASP A 188 -28.78 -7.45 3.72
CA ASP A 188 -29.28 -6.71 2.56
C ASP A 188 -29.92 -5.40 3.01
N ILE A 189 -29.18 -4.29 2.90
CA ILE A 189 -29.65 -2.93 3.24
C ILE A 189 -30.72 -2.46 2.22
N GLY A 190 -31.02 -3.25 1.18
CA GLY A 190 -32.22 -3.07 0.35
C GLY A 190 -33.51 -3.69 0.93
N ALA A 191 -33.47 -4.25 2.15
CA ALA A 191 -34.59 -4.92 2.78
C ALA A 191 -34.76 -4.60 4.29
N GLY A 192 -35.99 -4.81 4.78
CA GLY A 192 -36.42 -4.46 6.13
C GLY A 192 -37.07 -3.08 6.22
N SER A 193 -37.87 -2.88 7.27
CA SER A 193 -38.88 -1.81 7.33
C SER A 193 -38.36 -0.35 7.33
N ASN A 194 -37.06 -0.13 7.53
CA ASN A 194 -36.45 1.20 7.65
C ASN A 194 -35.27 1.45 6.69
N HIS A 195 -34.87 0.47 5.85
CA HIS A 195 -33.63 0.54 5.09
C HIS A 195 -33.85 1.05 3.66
N GLN A 196 -34.08 2.36 3.51
CA GLN A 196 -34.03 3.02 2.20
C GLN A 196 -32.74 3.82 2.05
N TYR A 197 -31.66 3.19 1.56
CA TYR A 197 -30.39 3.89 1.34
C TYR A 197 -30.51 5.03 0.32
N THR A 198 -31.32 4.87 -0.74
CA THR A 198 -31.49 5.88 -1.81
C THR A 198 -32.09 7.23 -1.37
N SER A 199 -32.68 7.32 -0.17
CA SER A 199 -33.30 8.55 0.33
C SER A 199 -32.25 9.60 0.73
N ARG A 200 -32.37 10.84 0.24
CA ARG A 200 -31.47 11.96 0.63
C ARG A 200 -31.51 12.31 2.13
N TYR A 201 -32.49 11.77 2.87
CA TYR A 201 -32.59 11.90 4.33
C TYR A 201 -31.92 10.75 5.08
N ASN A 202 -31.47 9.71 4.38
CA ASN A 202 -30.65 8.66 4.97
C ASN A 202 -29.22 9.20 5.21
N ARG A 203 -28.67 8.89 6.37
CA ARG A 203 -27.51 9.57 6.98
C ARG A 203 -26.20 9.23 6.27
N ASP A 204 -26.12 8.02 5.73
CA ASP A 204 -24.92 7.45 5.13
C ASP A 204 -24.81 7.77 3.62
N ASN A 205 -25.87 8.34 3.02
CA ASN A 205 -26.17 8.33 1.58
C ASN A 205 -25.24 9.18 0.68
N GLU A 206 -24.07 9.58 1.16
CA GLU A 206 -23.12 10.33 0.33
C GLU A 206 -22.53 9.44 -0.77
N TRP A 207 -22.19 8.18 -0.48
CA TRP A 207 -21.55 7.27 -1.44
C TRP A 207 -22.38 7.04 -2.69
N TYR A 208 -23.71 6.88 -2.55
CA TYR A 208 -24.66 6.74 -3.64
C TYR A 208 -24.59 7.95 -4.58
N SER A 209 -24.74 9.15 -4.01
CA SER A 209 -24.82 10.42 -4.73
C SER A 209 -23.58 10.80 -5.55
N LYS A 210 -22.44 10.12 -5.36
CA LYS A 210 -21.20 10.35 -6.13
C LYS A 210 -21.23 9.72 -7.53
N TRP A 211 -21.94 8.60 -7.70
CA TRP A 211 -21.97 7.84 -8.95
C TRP A 211 -23.38 7.46 -9.43
N LEU A 212 -24.39 7.54 -8.57
CA LEU A 212 -25.77 7.11 -8.79
C LEU A 212 -26.77 8.22 -8.38
N PRO A 213 -27.89 8.40 -9.10
CA PRO A 213 -28.18 7.83 -10.42
C PRO A 213 -27.29 8.44 -11.51
N ASP A 214 -27.15 7.72 -12.62
CA ASP A 214 -26.38 8.15 -13.79
C ASP A 214 -27.19 9.20 -14.59
N PRO A 215 -26.73 10.47 -14.73
CA PRO A 215 -27.55 11.55 -15.25
C PRO A 215 -27.93 11.37 -16.72
N ILE A 216 -29.21 11.12 -16.99
CA ILE A 216 -29.74 10.93 -18.35
C ILE A 216 -29.75 12.27 -19.09
N GLN A 217 -28.87 12.44 -20.08
CA GLN A 217 -29.06 13.45 -21.12
C GLN A 217 -30.14 12.99 -22.13
N ASP A 218 -30.94 13.92 -22.63
CA ASP A 218 -31.67 13.72 -23.88
C ASP A 218 -30.86 14.21 -25.10
N ASN A 219 -31.34 13.92 -26.30
CA ASN A 219 -30.73 14.36 -27.58
C ASN A 219 -30.75 15.89 -27.79
N GLN A 220 -30.98 16.69 -26.75
CA GLN A 220 -30.93 18.15 -26.71
C GLN A 220 -30.06 18.67 -25.55
N GLY A 221 -29.19 17.81 -24.99
CA GLY A 221 -28.22 18.13 -23.94
C GLY A 221 -28.83 18.33 -22.54
N LYS A 222 -30.13 18.09 -22.35
CA LYS A 222 -30.79 18.36 -21.06
C LYS A 222 -30.79 17.13 -20.17
N VAL A 223 -30.15 17.28 -19.00
CA VAL A 223 -30.20 16.28 -17.93
C VAL A 223 -31.64 16.18 -17.40
N ARG A 224 -32.23 14.99 -17.50
CA ARG A 224 -33.55 14.64 -16.94
C ARG A 224 -33.39 13.74 -15.72
N PRO A 225 -34.13 13.98 -14.62
CA PRO A 225 -34.26 12.99 -13.54
C PRO A 225 -35.06 11.76 -14.03
N ASP A 226 -34.79 10.60 -13.42
CA ASP A 226 -35.41 9.30 -13.76
C ASP A 226 -36.94 9.25 -13.53
N ASN A 227 -37.70 9.74 -14.50
CA ASN A 227 -39.16 9.57 -14.57
C ASN A 227 -39.58 8.35 -15.43
N PHE A 228 -38.66 7.44 -15.75
CA PHE A 228 -38.91 6.22 -16.54
C PHE A 228 -38.95 4.93 -15.69
N THR A 229 -39.71 4.96 -14.59
CA THR A 229 -40.21 3.73 -13.97
C THR A 229 -41.27 3.10 -14.88
N ILE A 230 -40.83 2.23 -15.80
CA ILE A 230 -41.75 1.45 -16.64
C ILE A 230 -42.42 0.39 -15.75
N SER A 231 -43.62 0.68 -15.27
CA SER A 231 -44.46 -0.32 -14.61
C SER A 231 -44.84 -1.42 -15.62
N PRO A 232 -44.62 -2.72 -15.33
CA PRO A 232 -44.86 -3.79 -16.29
C PRO A 232 -46.33 -4.00 -16.73
N SER A 233 -47.26 -3.22 -16.20
CA SER A 233 -48.71 -3.38 -16.34
C SER A 233 -49.34 -2.77 -17.60
N SER A 234 -48.56 -2.16 -18.50
CA SER A 234 -49.10 -1.42 -19.66
C SER A 234 -48.41 -1.71 -21.00
N LEU A 235 -48.21 -3.00 -21.32
CA LEU A 235 -47.75 -3.45 -22.65
C LEU A 235 -48.64 -4.56 -23.25
N THR A 236 -49.94 -4.26 -23.40
CA THR A 236 -50.80 -5.01 -24.33
C THR A 236 -50.54 -4.55 -25.76
N VAL A 237 -49.64 -5.24 -26.48
CA VAL A 237 -49.38 -4.99 -27.90
C VAL A 237 -50.02 -6.10 -28.74
N ASN A 238 -50.89 -5.73 -29.67
CA ASN A 238 -51.50 -6.67 -30.60
C ASN A 238 -50.44 -7.20 -31.59
N ASN A 239 -50.36 -8.52 -31.73
CA ASN A 239 -49.56 -9.14 -32.79
C ASN A 239 -50.10 -8.74 -34.17
N ASN A 240 -49.24 -8.17 -35.02
CA ASN A 240 -49.24 -8.44 -36.46
C ASN A 240 -47.96 -7.95 -37.14
N ASN A 241 -47.46 -8.76 -38.09
CA ASN A 241 -46.43 -8.49 -39.12
C ASN A 241 -44.97 -8.91 -38.85
N THR A 242 -44.75 -10.21 -39.04
CA THR A 242 -43.76 -10.79 -40.00
C THR A 242 -42.35 -10.17 -40.13
N ASN A 243 -41.37 -10.98 -39.70
CA ASN A 243 -40.16 -11.34 -40.44
C ASN A 243 -39.32 -10.24 -41.15
N GLU A 244 -38.17 -9.93 -40.57
CA GLU A 244 -36.92 -9.88 -41.35
C GLU A 244 -35.73 -10.30 -40.46
N LYS A 245 -34.93 -11.28 -40.90
CA LYS A 245 -33.63 -11.60 -40.28
C LYS A 245 -32.55 -10.81 -41.01
N LYS A 246 -31.93 -9.82 -40.35
CA LYS A 246 -30.71 -9.16 -40.84
C LYS A 246 -29.58 -9.33 -39.83
N HIS A 247 -28.46 -9.84 -40.34
CA HIS A 247 -27.24 -10.15 -39.62
C HIS A 247 -26.34 -8.91 -39.71
N TRP A 248 -25.91 -8.35 -38.58
CA TRP A 248 -25.06 -7.16 -38.57
C TRP A 248 -23.99 -7.24 -37.48
N GLN A 249 -22.82 -6.73 -37.83
CA GLN A 249 -21.61 -6.69 -36.99
C GLN A 249 -21.65 -5.50 -36.03
N ILE A 250 -20.71 -5.49 -35.08
CA ILE A 250 -20.43 -4.35 -34.19
C ILE A 250 -20.06 -3.12 -35.06
N PRO A 251 -20.52 -1.89 -34.74
CA PRO A 251 -20.13 -0.71 -35.49
C PRO A 251 -18.71 -0.25 -35.10
N ASP A 252 -17.79 -0.21 -36.07
CA ASP A 252 -16.49 0.46 -35.89
C ASP A 252 -16.71 1.98 -35.73
N GLU A 253 -16.45 2.54 -34.54
CA GLU A 253 -16.35 4.00 -34.38
C GLU A 253 -15.07 4.54 -35.03
N LYS A 254 -15.17 4.81 -36.34
CA LYS A 254 -14.06 5.44 -37.09
C LYS A 254 -13.86 6.88 -36.63
N LYS A 255 -12.71 7.13 -36.00
CA LYS A 255 -12.15 8.47 -35.78
C LYS A 255 -12.18 9.28 -37.07
N ASN A 256 -12.61 10.53 -36.97
CA ASN A 256 -12.34 11.58 -37.96
C ASN A 256 -12.13 12.88 -37.18
N ASP A 257 -10.89 13.36 -37.11
CA ASP A 257 -10.56 14.62 -36.48
C ASP A 257 -10.96 15.79 -37.39
N THR A 258 -11.85 16.67 -36.93
CA THR A 258 -11.87 18.10 -37.32
C THR A 258 -12.70 18.90 -36.31
N ALA A 259 -12.08 19.90 -35.68
CA ALA A 259 -12.73 20.72 -34.65
C ALA A 259 -13.55 21.89 -35.23
N ASN A 260 -14.62 22.29 -34.53
CA ASN A 260 -15.07 23.69 -34.48
C ASN A 260 -16.11 23.95 -33.36
N ASN A 261 -15.60 24.16 -32.14
CA ASN A 261 -16.08 25.04 -31.06
C ASN A 261 -17.57 25.13 -30.63
N SER A 262 -17.71 25.24 -29.31
CA SER A 262 -18.77 25.94 -28.54
C SER A 262 -20.11 25.23 -28.29
N GLY A 263 -20.05 24.00 -27.77
CA GLY A 263 -21.17 23.40 -27.02
C GLY A 263 -20.81 22.38 -25.92
N ASP A 264 -19.58 21.88 -25.85
CA ASP A 264 -19.34 20.48 -25.47
C ASP A 264 -18.80 20.20 -24.04
N ASP A 265 -18.60 21.22 -23.20
CA ASP A 265 -17.89 21.05 -21.89
C ASP A 265 -18.58 20.07 -20.91
N ASP A 266 -19.91 19.95 -20.95
CA ASP A 266 -20.68 19.02 -20.09
C ASP A 266 -20.77 17.59 -20.69
N ASP A 267 -21.02 17.46 -22.00
CA ASP A 267 -21.09 16.17 -22.71
C ASP A 267 -19.75 15.41 -22.60
N ASP A 268 -18.64 16.13 -22.76
CA ASP A 268 -17.29 15.58 -22.64
C ASP A 268 -16.89 15.31 -21.17
N ALA A 269 -17.67 15.75 -20.19
CA ALA A 269 -17.50 15.39 -18.77
C ALA A 269 -18.25 14.11 -18.37
N ILE A 270 -19.30 13.73 -19.11
CA ILE A 270 -20.07 12.49 -18.88
C ILE A 270 -19.39 11.28 -19.54
N LYS A 271 -18.83 11.45 -20.75
CA LYS A 271 -18.02 10.39 -21.40
C LYS A 271 -16.81 9.94 -20.55
N LYS A 272 -16.26 10.83 -19.73
CA LYS A 272 -15.10 10.58 -18.83
C LYS A 272 -15.46 9.84 -17.52
N ARG A 273 -16.67 9.30 -17.38
CA ARG A 273 -17.12 8.56 -16.17
C ARG A 273 -16.93 7.05 -16.23
N LYS A 274 -16.61 6.48 -17.40
CA LYS A 274 -16.53 5.03 -17.66
C LYS A 274 -15.34 4.77 -18.57
N ALA A 275 -14.65 3.64 -18.39
CA ALA A 275 -13.50 3.28 -19.21
C ALA A 275 -13.73 1.95 -19.92
N VAL A 276 -13.35 1.86 -21.21
CA VAL A 276 -13.20 0.56 -21.87
C VAL A 276 -11.89 -0.09 -21.42
N HIS A 277 -11.96 -1.35 -21.03
CA HIS A 277 -10.85 -2.21 -20.65
C HIS A 277 -10.77 -3.38 -21.63
N ILE A 278 -9.55 -3.79 -22.00
CA ILE A 278 -9.27 -4.79 -23.03
C ILE A 278 -8.57 -5.98 -22.37
N VAL A 279 -9.08 -7.19 -22.61
CA VAL A 279 -8.55 -8.44 -22.06
C VAL A 279 -8.18 -9.39 -23.19
N GLN A 280 -6.92 -9.82 -23.23
CA GLN A 280 -6.44 -10.89 -24.10
C GLN A 280 -6.42 -12.20 -23.34
N LEU A 281 -7.28 -13.15 -23.72
CA LEU A 281 -7.46 -14.44 -23.06
C LEU A 281 -6.81 -15.57 -23.87
N LEU A 282 -5.93 -16.34 -23.22
CA LEU A 282 -5.19 -17.47 -23.78
C LEU A 282 -5.39 -18.72 -22.91
N LEU A 283 -6.44 -19.48 -23.21
CA LEU A 283 -6.73 -20.75 -22.54
C LEU A 283 -5.81 -21.88 -23.03
N ALA A 284 -5.66 -22.93 -22.23
CA ALA A 284 -4.95 -24.13 -22.62
C ALA A 284 -5.83 -25.02 -23.54
N GLU A 285 -5.32 -25.42 -24.70
CA GLU A 285 -5.96 -26.45 -25.52
C GLU A 285 -5.76 -27.83 -24.86
N ARG A 286 -4.57 -28.04 -24.29
CA ARG A 286 -4.10 -29.25 -23.61
C ARG A 286 -3.04 -28.87 -22.58
N MET A 287 -2.71 -29.79 -21.67
CA MET A 287 -1.52 -29.62 -20.82
C MET A 287 -0.28 -29.31 -21.67
N TYR A 288 0.49 -28.31 -21.25
CA TYR A 288 1.71 -27.83 -21.92
C TYR A 288 1.48 -27.27 -23.35
N LYS A 289 0.23 -26.99 -23.76
CA LYS A 289 -0.09 -26.25 -25.00
C LYS A 289 -1.23 -25.23 -24.82
N LEU A 290 -0.87 -23.95 -24.80
CA LEU A 290 -1.80 -22.82 -25.00
C LEU A 290 -2.48 -22.85 -26.38
N HIS A 291 -3.60 -22.12 -26.51
CA HIS A 291 -4.22 -21.86 -27.81
C HIS A 291 -3.37 -20.92 -28.68
N ASP A 292 -3.37 -21.13 -30.00
CA ASP A 292 -2.50 -20.40 -30.93
C ASP A 292 -3.01 -18.99 -31.29
N VAL A 293 -4.21 -18.62 -30.81
CA VAL A 293 -4.88 -17.32 -31.01
C VAL A 293 -5.47 -16.87 -29.68
N ALA A 294 -5.31 -15.59 -29.32
CA ALA A 294 -5.95 -15.01 -28.14
C ALA A 294 -7.38 -14.55 -28.45
N GLU A 295 -8.35 -14.88 -27.58
CA GLU A 295 -9.64 -14.19 -27.57
C GLU A 295 -9.43 -12.77 -27.03
N THR A 296 -9.95 -11.75 -27.72
CA THR A 296 -9.90 -10.36 -27.25
C THR A 296 -11.31 -9.95 -26.80
N ILE A 297 -11.44 -9.61 -25.52
CA ILE A 297 -12.68 -9.21 -24.88
C ILE A 297 -12.57 -7.73 -24.52
N GLU A 298 -13.54 -6.92 -24.92
CA GLU A 298 -13.67 -5.53 -24.52
C GLU A 298 -14.87 -5.36 -23.61
N PHE A 299 -14.71 -4.68 -22.47
CA PHE A 299 -15.80 -4.42 -21.52
C PHE A 299 -15.68 -3.02 -20.92
N TYR A 300 -16.80 -2.47 -20.47
CA TYR A 300 -16.86 -1.17 -19.83
C TYR A 300 -16.74 -1.35 -18.32
N GLY A 301 -15.79 -0.65 -17.68
CA GLY A 301 -15.53 -0.74 -16.26
C GLY A 301 -15.47 0.62 -15.57
N PRO A 302 -15.12 0.63 -14.27
CA PRO A 302 -14.84 1.87 -13.55
C PRO A 302 -13.79 2.72 -14.30
N PRO A 303 -13.87 4.05 -14.20
CA PRO A 303 -12.98 4.96 -14.91
C PRO A 303 -11.52 4.75 -14.49
N HIS A 304 -10.62 5.11 -15.38
CA HIS A 304 -9.19 4.82 -15.24
C HIS A 304 -8.53 5.73 -14.20
N PRO A 305 -7.43 5.27 -13.54
CA PRO A 305 -6.58 6.13 -12.71
C PRO A 305 -6.19 7.49 -13.33
N GLU A 306 -6.14 7.61 -14.66
CA GLU A 306 -5.79 8.86 -15.35
C GLU A 306 -6.98 9.76 -15.69
N ASP A 307 -8.22 9.26 -15.62
CA ASP A 307 -9.41 10.04 -15.96
C ASP A 307 -9.66 11.09 -14.85
N PRO A 308 -10.18 12.31 -15.15
CA PRO A 308 -10.15 13.44 -14.21
C PRO A 308 -10.88 13.24 -12.87
N GLN A 309 -11.81 12.27 -12.79
CA GLN A 309 -12.53 11.90 -11.57
C GLN A 309 -11.83 10.76 -10.79
N GLY A 310 -10.98 9.99 -11.47
CA GLY A 310 -10.36 8.76 -10.97
C GLY A 310 -11.34 7.58 -10.79
N PRO A 311 -10.82 6.35 -10.60
CA PRO A 311 -11.62 5.12 -10.41
C PRO A 311 -12.47 5.13 -9.15
N THR A 312 -12.12 5.94 -8.16
CA THR A 312 -12.61 5.79 -6.79
C THR A 312 -12.70 7.14 -6.12
N LEU A 313 -13.88 7.46 -5.61
CA LEU A 313 -14.15 8.68 -4.87
C LEU A 313 -14.27 8.36 -3.38
N TRP A 314 -13.85 9.29 -2.52
CA TRP A 314 -13.93 9.16 -1.06
C TRP A 314 -15.16 9.89 -0.52
N THR A 315 -15.85 9.31 0.47
CA THR A 315 -16.85 10.03 1.27
C THR A 315 -16.18 11.02 2.24
N ARG A 316 -16.97 11.96 2.76
CA ARG A 316 -16.69 12.58 4.06
C ARG A 316 -16.85 11.52 5.17
N PRO A 317 -16.09 11.58 6.27
CA PRO A 317 -16.27 10.64 7.37
C PRO A 317 -17.65 10.79 8.02
N TYR A 318 -18.29 9.67 8.33
CA TYR A 318 -19.61 9.64 8.96
C TYR A 318 -19.72 8.54 10.01
N PHE A 319 -20.73 8.63 10.88
CA PHE A 319 -21.02 7.62 11.89
C PHE A 319 -22.07 6.61 11.40
N ASP A 320 -21.64 5.37 11.20
CA ASP A 320 -22.45 4.24 10.73
C ASP A 320 -23.45 3.76 11.80
N CYS A 321 -24.56 4.47 11.90
CA CYS A 321 -25.57 4.31 12.93
C CYS A 321 -26.42 3.05 12.74
N GLY A 322 -26.34 2.12 13.69
CA GLY A 322 -27.14 0.89 13.70
C GLY A 322 -26.40 -0.37 13.22
N ARG A 323 -25.35 -0.25 12.41
CA ARG A 323 -24.57 -1.39 11.88
C ARG A 323 -23.26 -1.61 12.64
N SER A 324 -22.15 -1.04 12.19
CA SER A 324 -20.86 -1.13 12.89
C SER A 324 -20.74 -0.14 14.06
N ASN A 325 -21.57 0.91 14.11
CA ASN A 325 -21.65 1.89 15.19
C ASN A 325 -20.31 2.61 15.47
N LYS A 326 -19.62 2.95 14.39
CA LYS A 326 -18.29 3.61 14.37
C LYS A 326 -18.29 4.82 13.44
N TRP A 327 -17.32 5.70 13.65
CA TRP A 327 -16.91 6.67 12.64
C TRP A 327 -16.10 5.96 11.55
N ILE A 328 -16.53 6.07 10.30
CA ILE A 328 -15.90 5.42 9.14
C ILE A 328 -15.69 6.42 7.99
N ILE A 329 -14.81 6.05 7.04
CA ILE A 329 -14.71 6.66 5.71
C ILE A 329 -14.79 5.55 4.66
N SER A 330 -15.42 5.85 3.53
CA SER A 330 -15.70 4.91 2.44
C SER A 330 -14.94 5.28 1.17
N ALA A 331 -14.35 4.29 0.52
CA ALA A 331 -13.94 4.34 -0.87
C ALA A 331 -15.08 3.82 -1.77
N VAL A 332 -15.41 4.53 -2.85
CA VAL A 332 -16.59 4.27 -3.69
C VAL A 332 -16.22 4.23 -5.18
N SER A 333 -16.49 3.10 -5.85
CA SER A 333 -16.17 2.89 -7.28
C SER A 333 -17.41 2.38 -8.05
N PRO A 334 -17.67 2.82 -9.29
CA PRO A 334 -18.91 2.51 -10.01
C PRO A 334 -18.84 1.16 -10.74
N ILE A 335 -19.93 0.40 -10.67
CA ILE A 335 -20.14 -0.83 -11.44
C ILE A 335 -20.97 -0.48 -12.68
N VAL A 336 -20.44 -0.84 -13.85
CA VAL A 336 -21.00 -0.50 -15.17
C VAL A 336 -21.57 -1.75 -15.83
N ASP A 337 -22.76 -1.63 -16.43
CA ASP A 337 -23.44 -2.73 -17.14
C ASP A 337 -24.44 -2.21 -18.20
N ILE A 338 -24.86 -3.09 -19.11
CA ILE A 338 -25.85 -2.86 -20.15
C ILE A 338 -27.25 -2.82 -19.52
N TYR A 339 -27.90 -1.67 -19.55
CA TYR A 339 -29.27 -1.52 -19.04
C TYR A 339 -30.22 -0.82 -20.04
N PRO A 340 -31.48 -1.28 -20.14
CA PRO A 340 -32.05 -2.50 -19.52
C PRO A 340 -31.61 -3.78 -20.26
N ARG A 341 -31.29 -4.85 -19.51
CA ARG A 341 -30.58 -6.01 -20.06
C ARG A 341 -31.46 -6.83 -21.04
N HIS A 342 -32.59 -7.38 -20.59
CA HIS A 342 -33.40 -8.31 -21.39
C HIS A 342 -34.48 -7.64 -22.32
N THR A 343 -34.29 -6.39 -22.77
CA THR A 343 -35.25 -5.76 -23.71
C THR A 343 -35.00 -6.14 -25.18
N THR A 344 -36.07 -6.39 -25.92
CA THR A 344 -36.03 -6.62 -27.39
C THR A 344 -35.54 -5.38 -28.18
N TYR A 345 -35.74 -4.18 -27.64
CA TYR A 345 -35.38 -2.92 -28.25
C TYR A 345 -33.91 -2.56 -27.98
N ARG A 346 -32.99 -3.11 -28.78
CA ARG A 346 -31.53 -2.89 -28.64
C ARG A 346 -31.11 -1.40 -28.61
N HIS A 347 -31.88 -0.50 -29.23
CA HIS A 347 -31.59 0.94 -29.21
C HIS A 347 -31.88 1.64 -27.87
N PHE A 348 -32.48 0.96 -26.88
CA PHE A 348 -32.58 1.45 -25.50
C PHE A 348 -31.50 0.85 -24.58
N GLN A 349 -30.77 -0.17 -25.03
CA GLN A 349 -29.67 -0.76 -24.26
C GLN A 349 -28.51 0.24 -24.22
N SER A 350 -28.03 0.56 -23.03
CA SER A 350 -27.04 1.61 -22.79
C SER A 350 -26.12 1.22 -21.63
N MET A 351 -24.83 1.52 -21.72
CA MET A 351 -23.89 1.30 -20.61
C MET A 351 -24.15 2.32 -19.50
N ARG A 352 -24.61 1.86 -18.33
CA ARG A 352 -25.00 2.69 -17.18
C ARG A 352 -24.28 2.27 -15.91
N ASN A 353 -24.12 3.22 -14.99
CA ASN A 353 -23.77 2.88 -13.61
C ASN A 353 -24.99 2.22 -12.97
N LEU A 354 -24.92 0.93 -12.64
CA LEU A 354 -26.04 0.20 -12.00
C LEU A 354 -25.86 -0.03 -10.51
N ALA A 355 -24.60 0.00 -10.05
CA ALA A 355 -24.26 -0.15 -8.64
C ALA A 355 -22.98 0.60 -8.30
N VAL A 356 -22.67 0.67 -7.01
CA VAL A 356 -21.36 1.06 -6.50
C VAL A 356 -20.80 -0.03 -5.59
N ALA A 357 -19.51 -0.32 -5.75
CA ALA A 357 -18.72 -1.00 -4.75
C ALA A 357 -18.26 0.01 -3.69
N VAL A 358 -18.44 -0.35 -2.41
CA VAL A 358 -18.13 0.48 -1.25
C VAL A 358 -17.26 -0.32 -0.29
N THR A 359 -16.15 0.25 0.17
CA THR A 359 -15.26 -0.38 1.15
C THR A 359 -14.86 0.62 2.22
N ASP A 360 -15.00 0.23 3.49
CA ASP A 360 -14.97 1.12 4.65
C ASP A 360 -13.78 0.86 5.58
N ILE A 361 -13.20 1.95 6.08
CA ILE A 361 -12.11 1.94 7.08
C ILE A 361 -12.46 2.82 8.29
N ASP A 362 -12.05 2.33 9.46
CA ASP A 362 -12.30 2.91 10.78
C ASP A 362 -11.58 4.26 10.92
N PHE A 363 -12.33 5.36 11.07
CA PHE A 363 -11.80 6.73 11.01
C PHE A 363 -10.75 7.00 12.09
N ILE A 364 -10.90 6.39 13.26
CA ILE A 364 -10.05 6.60 14.43
C ILE A 364 -8.60 6.13 14.19
N MET A 365 -8.38 5.24 13.21
CA MET A 365 -7.06 4.76 12.83
C MET A 365 -6.27 5.73 11.93
N MET A 366 -6.90 6.76 11.37
CA MET A 366 -6.23 7.71 10.48
C MET A 366 -5.42 8.78 11.22
N ASP A 367 -4.18 8.99 10.78
CA ASP A 367 -3.30 10.04 11.30
C ASP A 367 -3.74 11.45 10.90
N ILE A 368 -3.73 12.36 11.89
CA ILE A 368 -3.85 13.81 11.66
C ILE A 368 -2.48 14.44 11.34
N ASN A 369 -2.47 15.51 10.54
CA ASN A 369 -1.27 16.32 10.34
C ASN A 369 -1.45 17.68 11.04
N GLN A 370 -0.80 17.86 12.19
CA GLN A 370 -0.87 19.12 12.95
C GLN A 370 0.01 20.23 12.38
N CYS A 371 1.00 19.89 11.54
CA CYS A 371 2.01 20.82 11.08
C CYS A 371 1.46 21.87 10.11
N SER A 372 1.85 23.12 10.31
CA SER A 372 1.63 24.19 9.33
C SER A 372 2.34 23.93 7.98
N GLU A 373 1.63 24.10 6.85
CA GLU A 373 2.18 23.89 5.50
C GLU A 373 3.08 25.06 5.05
N ILE A 374 4.30 25.11 5.56
CA ILE A 374 5.26 26.19 5.28
C ILE A 374 5.83 26.12 3.85
N ASP A 375 5.86 24.94 3.21
CA ASP A 375 6.44 24.72 1.88
C ASP A 375 5.38 24.36 0.81
N GLN A 376 4.55 25.33 0.41
CA GLN A 376 3.71 25.20 -0.78
C GLN A 376 4.53 24.88 -2.03
N ILE A 377 4.08 23.88 -2.79
CA ILE A 377 4.01 23.79 -4.27
C ILE A 377 3.52 22.36 -4.55
N ASN A 378 2.20 22.24 -4.54
CA ASN A 378 1.42 21.44 -5.50
C ASN A 378 0.07 22.14 -5.62
N ILE A 379 0.09 23.31 -6.29
CA ILE A 379 -1.07 24.22 -6.43
C ILE A 379 -2.26 23.54 -7.14
N LYS A 380 -2.06 22.37 -7.75
CA LYS A 380 -3.12 21.51 -8.32
C LYS A 380 -3.81 20.60 -7.29
N SER A 381 -3.14 20.17 -6.22
CA SER A 381 -3.74 19.31 -5.19
C SER A 381 -4.21 20.15 -4.00
N LYS A 382 -5.31 20.89 -4.19
CA LYS A 382 -5.87 21.84 -3.22
C LYS A 382 -6.62 21.15 -2.05
N GLN A 383 -6.02 20.12 -1.45
CA GLN A 383 -6.58 19.43 -0.30
C GLN A 383 -6.24 20.20 0.98
N PHE A 384 -7.20 20.96 1.51
CA PHE A 384 -7.03 21.67 2.77
C PHE A 384 -6.87 20.70 3.94
N ASN A 385 -5.96 21.04 4.85
CA ASN A 385 -5.72 20.32 6.10
C ASN A 385 -6.33 21.10 7.27
N LEU A 386 -7.42 20.60 7.86
CA LEU A 386 -8.13 21.30 8.95
C LEU A 386 -7.27 21.53 10.21
N PHE A 387 -6.24 20.71 10.42
CA PHE A 387 -5.41 20.72 11.62
C PHE A 387 -4.06 21.44 11.44
N ALA A 388 -3.78 22.02 10.27
CA ALA A 388 -2.51 22.68 9.98
C ALA A 388 -2.27 23.89 10.91
N GLY A 389 -1.11 23.92 11.57
CA GLY A 389 -0.75 24.99 12.51
C GLY A 389 -1.40 24.86 13.88
N THR A 390 -1.96 23.68 14.20
CA THR A 390 -2.29 23.33 15.60
C THR A 390 -1.05 22.88 16.38
N ASP A 391 0.07 22.61 15.70
CA ASP A 391 1.34 22.21 16.29
C ASP A 391 1.90 23.26 17.27
N LYS A 392 2.46 22.80 18.39
CA LYS A 392 3.07 23.65 19.43
C LYS A 392 4.60 23.69 19.27
N CYS A 393 5.13 23.63 18.05
CA CYS A 393 6.58 23.68 17.81
C CYS A 393 7.13 25.12 18.01
N LYS A 394 8.20 25.24 18.80
CA LYS A 394 8.88 26.53 19.03
C LYS A 394 9.52 27.10 17.76
N PRO A 395 9.73 28.43 17.64
CA PRO A 395 10.27 29.05 16.42
C PRO A 395 11.72 28.65 16.07
N THR A 396 12.47 28.05 17.00
CA THR A 396 13.78 27.41 16.77
C THR A 396 13.67 26.02 16.09
N THR A 397 12.44 25.50 15.97
CA THR A 397 12.11 24.15 15.47
C THR A 397 11.16 24.17 14.27
N ARG A 398 11.13 23.06 13.50
CA ARG A 398 10.20 22.78 12.39
C ARG A 398 9.38 21.54 12.73
N CYS A 399 8.10 21.55 12.38
CA CYS A 399 7.20 20.42 12.59
C CYS A 399 7.36 19.38 11.46
N GLU A 400 7.45 18.10 11.81
CA GLU A 400 7.20 16.96 10.93
C GLU A 400 6.06 16.12 11.52
N PRO A 401 5.09 15.63 10.72
CA PRO A 401 4.06 14.74 11.23
C PRO A 401 4.64 13.39 11.64
N LEU A 402 4.12 12.82 12.73
CA LEU A 402 4.23 11.41 13.05
C LEU A 402 3.02 10.70 12.46
N PHE A 403 3.19 9.44 12.07
CA PHE A 403 2.10 8.66 11.48
C PHE A 403 2.28 7.17 11.77
N GLY A 404 1.16 6.44 11.79
CA GLY A 404 0.99 5.25 12.65
C GLY A 404 0.65 5.62 14.11
N PHE A 405 0.15 6.84 14.36
CA PHE A 405 -0.23 7.39 15.67
C PHE A 405 -1.76 7.41 15.88
N GLY A 406 -2.52 7.43 14.79
CA GLY A 406 -3.99 7.48 14.77
C GLY A 406 -4.56 8.87 15.02
N PHE A 407 -5.88 8.95 15.17
CA PHE A 407 -6.61 10.23 15.30
C PHE A 407 -6.45 10.83 16.71
N ARG A 408 -5.27 11.41 17.02
CA ARG A 408 -4.88 11.86 18.37
C ARG A 408 -3.96 13.08 18.33
N ARG A 409 -4.20 14.05 19.22
CA ARG A 409 -3.29 15.19 19.48
C ARG A 409 -1.90 14.69 19.91
N GLY A 410 -0.85 15.35 19.43
CA GLY A 410 0.55 14.98 19.63
C GLY A 410 1.17 14.16 18.49
N GLY A 411 0.46 13.99 17.38
CA GLY A 411 0.88 13.24 16.18
C GLY A 411 1.94 13.95 15.32
N TYR A 412 2.96 14.55 15.95
CA TYR A 412 4.03 15.28 15.28
C TYR A 412 5.33 15.22 16.09
N GLN A 413 6.42 15.69 15.48
CA GLN A 413 7.71 15.88 16.11
C GLN A 413 8.32 17.21 15.67
N CYS A 414 8.95 17.93 16.59
CA CYS A 414 9.66 19.17 16.29
C CYS A 414 11.16 18.86 16.12
N LEU A 415 11.65 18.92 14.87
CA LEU A 415 13.09 18.92 14.57
C LEU A 415 13.67 20.32 14.77
N CYS A 416 14.97 20.47 15.03
CA CYS A 416 15.61 21.79 14.89
C CYS A 416 15.54 22.30 13.44
N ARG A 417 15.47 23.62 13.25
CA ARG A 417 15.63 24.25 11.93
C ARG A 417 17.10 24.19 11.47
N PRO A 418 17.39 24.19 10.15
CA PRO A 418 18.76 24.37 9.66
C PRO A 418 19.42 25.62 10.27
N GLY A 419 20.69 25.49 10.67
CA GLY A 419 21.39 26.51 11.46
C GLY A 419 21.13 26.48 12.98
N PHE A 420 20.34 25.52 13.47
CA PHE A 420 20.14 25.23 14.90
C PHE A 420 20.45 23.76 15.22
N ARG A 421 20.72 23.47 16.49
CA ARG A 421 21.05 22.12 17.00
C ARG A 421 20.33 21.79 18.31
N TYR A 422 20.14 20.50 18.57
CA TYR A 422 19.56 20.04 19.83
C TYR A 422 20.46 20.39 21.03
N PRO A 423 19.87 20.62 22.21
CA PRO A 423 20.61 20.61 23.46
C PRO A 423 21.37 19.28 23.67
N PRO A 424 22.52 19.27 24.36
CA PRO A 424 23.35 18.07 24.53
C PRO A 424 22.72 16.98 25.41
N TYR A 425 21.60 17.30 26.07
CA TYR A 425 20.80 16.38 26.89
C TYR A 425 19.53 15.88 26.18
N GLN A 426 19.29 16.28 24.92
CA GLN A 426 18.10 15.95 24.15
C GLN A 426 18.44 14.93 23.03
N ASP A 427 17.98 13.70 23.19
CA ASP A 427 18.15 12.64 22.19
C ASP A 427 17.11 12.76 21.07
N GLY A 428 17.44 13.54 20.05
CA GLY A 428 16.66 13.67 18.81
C GLY A 428 15.45 14.60 18.92
N PRO A 429 14.48 14.52 17.98
CA PRO A 429 13.33 15.42 17.95
C PRO A 429 12.54 15.50 19.26
N PHE A 430 12.01 16.69 19.55
CA PHE A 430 11.02 16.87 20.60
C PHE A 430 9.68 16.28 20.12
N LYS A 431 9.09 15.34 20.88
CA LYS A 431 7.88 14.62 20.45
C LYS A 431 6.62 15.39 20.83
N GLY A 432 5.71 15.60 19.87
CA GLY A 432 4.48 16.39 20.03
C GLY A 432 3.65 15.93 21.22
N TYR A 433 3.44 14.63 21.41
CA TYR A 433 2.68 14.10 22.56
C TYR A 433 3.28 14.42 23.94
N ILE A 434 4.55 14.84 24.03
CA ILE A 434 5.19 15.31 25.26
C ILE A 434 4.93 16.81 25.42
N ILE A 435 5.07 17.59 24.34
CA ILE A 435 4.81 19.04 24.31
C ILE A 435 3.34 19.33 24.66
N GLU A 436 2.41 18.60 24.05
CA GLU A 436 0.95 18.70 24.27
C GLU A 436 0.50 18.17 25.65
N LYS A 437 1.43 17.71 26.49
CA LYS A 437 1.20 17.29 27.89
C LYS A 437 2.04 18.08 28.90
N ALA A 438 2.90 18.98 28.43
CA ALA A 438 3.74 19.80 29.30
C ALA A 438 2.90 20.81 30.10
N THR A 439 3.38 21.16 31.28
CA THR A 439 2.93 22.37 31.98
C THR A 439 3.44 23.63 31.26
N GLN A 440 2.82 24.78 31.55
CA GLN A 440 3.24 26.05 30.95
C GLN A 440 4.71 26.40 31.27
N GLU A 441 5.19 26.06 32.46
CA GLU A 441 6.58 26.31 32.89
C GLU A 441 7.57 25.39 32.15
N GLU A 442 7.23 24.10 31.97
CA GLU A 442 8.04 23.18 31.18
C GLU A 442 8.10 23.59 29.71
N TYR A 443 6.96 24.01 29.13
CA TYR A 443 6.93 24.48 27.75
C TYR A 443 7.73 25.78 27.55
N ALA A 444 7.64 26.72 28.50
CA ALA A 444 8.41 27.96 28.43
C ALA A 444 9.93 27.70 28.43
N ASN A 445 10.42 26.84 29.34
CA ASN A 445 11.85 26.65 29.59
C ASN A 445 12.54 25.60 28.68
N ASN A 446 11.81 24.59 28.20
CA ASN A 446 12.38 23.48 27.42
C ASN A 446 12.06 23.59 25.91
N PHE A 447 12.31 22.53 25.12
CA PHE A 447 11.93 22.41 23.71
C PHE A 447 12.55 23.42 22.71
N ASP A 448 13.56 24.19 23.11
CA ASP A 448 14.30 25.09 22.22
C ASP A 448 15.58 24.44 21.66
N CYS A 449 15.93 24.80 20.41
CA CYS A 449 17.22 24.47 19.80
C CYS A 449 18.22 25.63 19.89
N PHE A 450 19.49 25.32 20.12
CA PHE A 450 20.56 26.30 20.18
C PHE A 450 21.05 26.69 18.78
N LYS A 451 21.37 27.97 18.57
CA LYS A 451 21.88 28.45 17.27
C LYS A 451 23.33 27.97 17.04
N ILE A 452 23.61 27.53 15.81
CA ILE A 452 24.96 27.24 15.32
C ILE A 452 25.60 28.58 14.90
N GLU A 453 26.81 28.90 15.37
CA GLU A 453 27.46 30.20 15.10
C GLU A 453 28.51 30.18 13.96
N LEU A 454 29.20 29.06 13.77
CA LEU A 454 30.21 28.89 12.71
C LEU A 454 29.66 28.05 11.57
N TYR A 455 30.08 28.32 10.32
CA TYR A 455 29.57 27.61 9.14
C TYR A 455 30.71 27.28 8.17
N GLN A 456 30.59 26.15 7.48
CA GLN A 456 31.43 25.81 6.32
C GLN A 456 30.70 26.19 5.03
N GLN A 457 31.46 26.65 4.03
CA GLN A 457 30.95 26.89 2.68
C GLN A 457 31.31 25.72 1.77
N TYR A 458 30.42 25.34 0.86
CA TYR A 458 30.73 24.38 -0.20
C TYR A 458 31.72 25.00 -1.20
N PRO A 459 32.79 24.29 -1.59
CA PRO A 459 33.66 24.75 -2.68
C PRO A 459 32.89 24.71 -4.01
N GLN A 460 32.95 25.80 -4.79
CA GLN A 460 32.01 26.10 -5.89
C GLN A 460 31.98 25.08 -7.05
N TYR A 461 32.97 24.20 -7.17
CA TYR A 461 33.10 23.23 -8.28
C TYR A 461 32.32 21.92 -8.07
N PHE A 462 31.35 21.89 -7.15
CA PHE A 462 30.79 20.65 -6.58
C PHE A 462 29.83 19.84 -7.48
N TYR A 463 29.29 20.45 -8.55
CA TYR A 463 28.22 19.84 -9.35
C TYR A 463 28.54 19.82 -10.85
N PRO A 464 28.60 18.64 -11.52
CA PRO A 464 28.33 18.58 -12.94
C PRO A 464 26.86 18.98 -13.17
N SER A 465 26.61 19.80 -14.19
CA SER A 465 25.36 20.56 -14.41
C SER A 465 24.11 19.74 -14.78
N SER A 466 24.16 18.41 -14.62
CA SER A 466 23.09 17.46 -14.96
C SER A 466 22.57 16.63 -13.77
N ILE A 467 23.07 16.83 -12.55
CA ILE A 467 22.48 16.22 -11.35
C ILE A 467 21.34 17.11 -10.84
N GLU A 468 20.10 16.62 -10.88
CA GLU A 468 18.96 17.31 -10.30
C GLU A 468 19.04 17.29 -8.76
N LEU A 469 19.61 18.36 -8.21
CA LEU A 469 19.45 18.75 -6.82
C LEU A 469 17.97 19.05 -6.52
N PHE A 470 17.23 18.05 -6.04
CA PHE A 470 15.96 18.26 -5.34
C PHE A 470 16.18 18.78 -3.91
N ALA A 471 16.89 19.92 -3.83
CA ALA A 471 16.93 20.84 -2.70
C ALA A 471 16.53 22.21 -3.28
N GLY A 472 15.25 22.55 -3.12
CA GLY A 472 14.60 23.66 -3.83
C GLY A 472 13.87 23.20 -5.11
N ARG A 473 12.53 23.17 -5.06
CA ARG A 473 11.67 22.92 -6.23
C ARG A 473 11.93 23.99 -7.32
N LYS A 474 12.56 23.61 -8.44
CA LYS A 474 12.71 24.55 -9.57
C LYS A 474 11.43 24.68 -10.38
N ARG A 475 11.04 25.93 -10.64
CA ARG A 475 9.98 26.28 -11.60
C ARG A 475 10.40 25.83 -13.00
N ARG A 476 9.52 25.13 -13.72
CA ARG A 476 9.45 25.22 -15.18
C ARG A 476 8.29 26.15 -15.54
N SER A 477 8.62 27.33 -16.07
CA SER A 477 7.74 28.04 -16.98
C SER A 477 7.74 27.33 -18.34
N ASN A 478 6.71 27.54 -19.14
CA ASN A 478 6.57 26.93 -20.46
C ASN A 478 7.53 27.54 -21.50
N ASP A 479 7.49 26.93 -22.68
CA ASP A 479 7.89 27.46 -23.99
C ASP A 479 9.39 27.68 -24.23
N PHE A 480 10.00 26.80 -25.03
CA PHE A 480 10.23 27.13 -26.45
C PHE A 480 10.57 25.87 -27.26
N ASN A 481 10.09 25.80 -28.50
CA ASN A 481 10.71 24.95 -29.52
C ASN A 481 11.90 25.72 -30.12
N ASP A 482 13.02 25.05 -30.40
CA ASP A 482 13.61 25.19 -31.74
C ASP A 482 14.53 24.02 -32.08
N ASP A 483 14.82 23.90 -33.37
CA ASP A 483 15.60 22.84 -34.01
C ASP A 483 17.08 23.27 -34.22
N LEU A 484 17.80 22.56 -35.10
CA LEU A 484 19.01 23.05 -35.81
C LEU A 484 20.34 23.26 -35.04
N SER A 485 21.16 22.20 -35.08
CA SER A 485 22.48 22.14 -35.75
C SER A 485 23.55 23.27 -35.64
N ASN A 486 24.81 22.82 -35.68
CA ASN A 486 26.02 23.46 -36.25
C ASN A 486 26.85 24.47 -35.44
N ARG A 487 28.18 24.21 -35.49
CA ARG A 487 29.35 25.08 -35.16
C ARG A 487 29.50 25.38 -33.65
N SER A 488 30.63 25.12 -32.99
CA SER A 488 32.06 25.35 -33.29
C SER A 488 32.45 26.85 -33.26
N ILE A 489 33.76 27.14 -33.12
CA ILE A 489 34.38 28.45 -32.80
C ILE A 489 34.44 28.71 -31.27
N TYR A 490 35.57 29.02 -30.61
CA TYR A 490 36.96 29.20 -31.05
C TYR A 490 37.99 28.53 -30.12
N ASN A 491 39.13 28.12 -30.70
CA ASN A 491 40.39 27.94 -29.96
C ASN A 491 41.02 29.31 -29.65
N ASN A 492 41.77 29.43 -28.55
CA ASN A 492 43.22 29.73 -28.59
C ASN A 492 43.80 30.11 -27.22
N LEU A 493 44.81 29.37 -26.77
CA LEU A 493 46.11 29.95 -26.39
C LEU A 493 47.18 28.85 -26.33
N SER A 494 48.11 28.88 -27.29
CA SER A 494 49.31 28.03 -27.33
C SER A 494 50.48 28.71 -26.60
N LYS A 495 51.44 27.99 -26.01
CA LYS A 495 52.71 27.49 -26.60
C LYS A 495 53.55 26.88 -25.43
N ASN A 496 54.54 25.98 -25.57
CA ASN A 496 55.21 25.36 -26.72
C ASN A 496 56.06 24.13 -26.29
N PHE A 497 56.49 23.30 -27.27
CA PHE A 497 57.70 22.42 -27.28
C PHE A 497 57.80 21.22 -26.28
N ILE A 498 58.37 20.04 -26.61
CA ILE A 498 58.97 19.43 -27.84
C ILE A 498 58.70 17.89 -27.86
N LEU A 499 58.73 17.26 -29.05
CA LEU A 499 58.67 15.80 -29.33
C LEU A 499 59.96 15.35 -30.07
N PRO A 500 60.47 14.09 -29.97
CA PRO A 500 59.90 12.86 -30.60
C PRO A 500 60.09 11.55 -29.75
N LEU A 501 59.96 10.29 -30.24
CA LEU A 501 58.93 9.49 -30.95
C LEU A 501 59.49 8.06 -31.24
N PHE A 502 58.72 6.98 -31.00
CA PHE A 502 58.97 5.55 -31.40
C PHE A 502 60.27 4.88 -30.83
N VAL A 503 60.60 3.57 -30.92
CA VAL A 503 60.30 2.43 -31.85
C VAL A 503 60.32 1.04 -31.14
N ASP A 504 59.55 0.05 -31.65
CA ASP A 504 59.56 -1.45 -31.61
C ASP A 504 59.98 -2.34 -30.39
N SER A 505 58.98 -2.98 -29.76
CA SER A 505 58.55 -4.41 -29.85
C SER A 505 59.50 -5.67 -29.84
N VAL A 506 59.06 -6.71 -29.08
CA VAL A 506 59.27 -8.20 -29.17
C VAL A 506 60.62 -8.88 -28.69
N PRO A 507 60.78 -10.25 -28.55
CA PRO A 507 61.09 -10.85 -27.22
C PRO A 507 62.16 -12.00 -27.17
N LYS A 508 62.25 -12.69 -26.00
CA LYS A 508 62.70 -14.10 -25.66
C LYS A 508 63.62 -14.10 -24.42
N VAL A 509 63.78 -15.10 -23.52
CA VAL A 509 63.22 -16.46 -23.19
C VAL A 509 64.35 -17.47 -22.95
N ASN A 510 64.37 -18.04 -21.73
CA ASN A 510 65.09 -19.22 -21.17
C ASN A 510 65.86 -18.87 -19.88
N ILE A 511 65.65 -19.47 -18.69
CA ILE A 511 65.45 -20.87 -18.20
C ILE A 511 66.75 -21.50 -17.67
N ILE A 512 66.76 -21.77 -16.35
CA ILE A 512 67.33 -22.94 -15.64
C ILE A 512 66.39 -23.15 -14.41
N THR A 513 65.34 -24.00 -14.45
CA THR A 513 65.26 -25.41 -13.97
C THR A 513 65.85 -25.67 -12.57
N THR A 514 65.10 -25.93 -11.48
CA THR A 514 64.27 -27.13 -11.11
C THR A 514 65.09 -28.40 -10.78
N LEU A 515 64.67 -29.41 -9.99
CA LEU A 515 63.37 -29.81 -9.38
C LEU A 515 63.55 -30.33 -7.92
N LEU A 516 62.44 -30.56 -7.19
CA LEU A 516 62.28 -31.69 -6.25
C LEU A 516 60.87 -32.33 -6.37
N THR A 517 60.82 -33.66 -6.51
CA THR A 517 59.65 -34.54 -6.79
C THR A 517 60.07 -36.01 -6.54
N SER A 518 59.28 -37.04 -6.19
CA SER A 518 57.85 -37.30 -5.88
C SER A 518 57.78 -38.66 -5.09
N SER A 519 56.73 -39.47 -4.87
CA SER A 519 55.31 -39.58 -5.31
C SER A 519 54.44 -40.50 -4.39
N SER A 520 53.12 -40.42 -4.54
CA SER A 520 52.14 -41.56 -4.60
C SER A 520 51.97 -42.66 -3.49
N SER A 521 50.92 -42.49 -2.67
CA SER A 521 49.64 -43.29 -2.71
C SER A 521 49.45 -44.69 -2.06
N ILE A 522 48.16 -44.99 -1.75
CA ILE A 522 47.42 -46.30 -1.73
C ILE A 522 47.18 -47.08 -0.39
N LEU A 523 45.89 -47.48 -0.19
CA LEU A 523 45.26 -48.55 0.64
C LEU A 523 45.07 -48.47 2.19
N LYS A 524 43.80 -48.65 2.61
CA LYS A 524 43.24 -49.29 3.86
C LYS A 524 43.54 -48.66 5.25
N SER A 525 42.72 -48.81 6.29
CA SER A 525 41.30 -49.24 6.41
C SER A 525 40.71 -48.88 7.80
N SER A 526 39.36 -48.79 7.87
CA SER A 526 38.43 -48.80 9.02
C SER A 526 38.94 -49.04 10.47
N ILE A 527 38.43 -48.25 11.43
CA ILE A 527 37.81 -48.76 12.69
C ILE A 527 37.01 -47.69 13.48
N HIS A 528 35.85 -48.15 14.00
CA HIS A 528 34.94 -47.66 15.06
C HIS A 528 35.40 -46.54 16.04
N ARG A 529 34.55 -45.51 16.32
CA ARG A 529 33.44 -45.38 17.33
C ARG A 529 33.93 -45.18 18.79
N ILE A 530 32.99 -44.83 19.69
CA ILE A 530 33.13 -44.55 21.14
C ILE A 530 33.69 -43.12 21.32
N SER A 531 32.90 -42.09 21.68
CA SER A 531 32.16 -41.83 22.93
C SER A 531 33.11 -41.67 24.15
N SER A 532 32.80 -40.96 25.24
CA SER A 532 31.49 -40.51 25.75
C SER A 532 31.64 -39.29 26.69
N PHE A 533 30.51 -38.89 27.28
CA PHE A 533 30.35 -38.10 28.51
C PHE A 533 31.57 -38.09 29.46
N SER A 534 31.92 -36.90 29.95
CA SER A 534 31.40 -36.50 31.27
C SER A 534 31.74 -35.04 31.62
N SER A 535 30.96 -34.51 32.58
CA SER A 535 31.03 -33.15 33.07
C SER A 535 32.23 -32.88 33.98
N LYS A 536 32.63 -31.60 34.04
CA LYS A 536 33.08 -30.98 35.30
C LYS A 536 32.79 -29.47 35.26
N LEU A 537 32.26 -28.97 36.37
CA LEU A 537 32.12 -27.53 36.60
C LEU A 537 33.52 -26.90 36.64
N PHE A 538 33.69 -25.78 35.95
CA PHE A 538 34.60 -24.73 36.38
C PHE A 538 33.88 -23.39 36.27
N ILE A 539 33.57 -22.81 37.43
CA ILE A 539 33.22 -21.39 37.52
C ILE A 539 34.55 -20.65 37.36
N GLY A 540 34.71 -19.94 36.25
CA GLY A 540 35.87 -19.13 35.95
C GLY A 540 35.44 -17.82 35.31
N HIS A 541 35.98 -16.70 35.78
CA HIS A 541 35.83 -15.43 35.09
C HIS A 541 36.47 -15.55 33.70
N ILE A 542 35.66 -15.42 32.65
CA ILE A 542 36.13 -15.24 31.29
C ILE A 542 36.27 -13.72 31.08
N ASN A 543 37.46 -13.27 30.70
CA ASN A 543 37.71 -11.87 30.40
C ASN A 543 37.03 -11.51 29.05
N ASP A 544 36.11 -10.53 29.07
CA ASP A 544 35.32 -10.13 27.90
C ASP A 544 36.15 -9.77 26.66
N GLU A 545 37.39 -9.28 26.85
CA GLU A 545 38.31 -8.87 25.79
C GLU A 545 38.56 -9.96 24.73
N HIS A 546 38.55 -11.24 25.11
CA HIS A 546 38.85 -12.31 24.17
C HIS A 546 37.66 -12.69 23.29
N GLU A 547 36.43 -12.59 23.80
CA GLU A 547 35.23 -12.78 22.97
C GLU A 547 35.07 -11.62 21.99
N ASP A 548 35.42 -10.40 22.42
CA ASP A 548 35.34 -9.20 21.60
C ASP A 548 36.35 -9.21 20.43
N HIS A 549 37.54 -9.81 20.60
CA HIS A 549 38.48 -10.05 19.49
C HIS A 549 37.96 -11.10 18.49
N ILE A 550 37.23 -12.14 18.93
CA ILE A 550 36.62 -13.12 18.03
C ILE A 550 35.42 -12.51 17.27
N LYS A 551 34.60 -11.69 17.95
CA LYS A 551 33.55 -10.87 17.33
C LYS A 551 34.12 -9.93 16.28
N LYS A 552 35.18 -9.17 16.60
CA LYS A 552 35.92 -8.30 15.66
C LYS A 552 36.55 -9.07 14.50
N SER A 553 37.04 -10.28 14.71
CA SER A 553 37.61 -11.14 13.65
C SER A 553 36.56 -11.60 12.63
N ARG A 554 35.40 -12.10 13.10
CA ARG A 554 34.27 -12.49 12.23
C ARG A 554 33.64 -11.26 11.55
N SER A 555 33.45 -10.17 12.28
CA SER A 555 33.00 -8.88 11.75
C SER A 555 33.88 -8.38 10.59
N LYS A 556 35.22 -8.45 10.73
CA LYS A 556 36.15 -8.02 9.67
C LYS A 556 36.09 -8.88 8.40
N ARG A 557 35.75 -10.18 8.47
CA ARG A 557 35.52 -11.00 7.27
C ARG A 557 34.22 -10.61 6.56
N PHE A 558 33.11 -10.55 7.29
CA PHE A 558 31.82 -10.09 6.74
C PHE A 558 31.91 -8.68 6.12
N ALA A 559 32.62 -7.75 6.77
CA ALA A 559 32.81 -6.39 6.26
C ALA A 559 33.60 -6.32 4.94
N TYR A 560 34.42 -7.32 4.62
CA TYR A 560 35.19 -7.39 3.38
C TYR A 560 34.43 -8.10 2.25
N GLU A 561 33.49 -8.99 2.59
CA GLU A 561 32.63 -9.70 1.63
C GLU A 561 31.37 -8.90 1.25
N ASN A 562 30.84 -8.07 2.15
CA ASN A 562 29.66 -7.22 1.88
C ASN A 562 29.78 -6.32 0.63
N PRO A 563 30.85 -5.53 0.39
CA PRO A 563 30.89 -4.61 -0.75
C PRO A 563 30.92 -5.32 -2.11
N THR A 564 31.56 -6.50 -2.21
CA THR A 564 31.57 -7.30 -3.44
C THR A 564 30.23 -8.03 -3.65
N ARG A 565 29.58 -8.49 -2.58
CA ARG A 565 28.25 -9.12 -2.64
C ARG A 565 27.13 -8.15 -3.02
N VAL A 566 27.14 -6.93 -2.48
CA VAL A 566 26.18 -5.88 -2.88
C VAL A 566 26.41 -5.47 -4.34
N ALA A 567 27.68 -5.35 -4.76
CA ALA A 567 28.01 -5.07 -6.15
C ALA A 567 27.56 -6.18 -7.10
N SER A 568 27.70 -7.47 -6.76
CA SER A 568 27.27 -8.57 -7.63
C SER A 568 25.76 -8.66 -7.78
N ILE A 569 24.98 -8.45 -6.71
CA ILE A 569 23.51 -8.38 -6.76
C ILE A 569 23.06 -7.22 -7.65
N MET A 570 23.64 -6.03 -7.46
CA MET A 570 23.33 -4.85 -8.29
C MET A 570 23.78 -5.01 -9.74
N GLN A 571 24.89 -5.72 -10.00
CA GLN A 571 25.32 -6.05 -11.35
C GLN A 571 24.36 -7.04 -12.02
N GLN A 572 23.93 -8.10 -11.33
CA GLN A 572 22.95 -9.07 -11.82
C GLN A 572 21.61 -8.40 -12.16
N TYR A 573 21.09 -7.58 -11.24
CA TYR A 573 19.86 -6.79 -11.43
C TYR A 573 19.94 -5.93 -12.70
N ASN A 574 20.98 -5.09 -12.79
CA ASN A 574 21.16 -4.18 -13.92
C ASN A 574 21.41 -4.93 -15.23
N HIS A 575 22.19 -6.02 -15.23
CA HIS A 575 22.56 -6.73 -16.45
C HIS A 575 21.34 -7.32 -17.17
N LEU A 576 20.43 -7.97 -16.43
CA LEU A 576 19.19 -8.51 -16.98
C LEU A 576 18.17 -7.42 -17.35
N ASN A 577 18.11 -6.31 -16.61
CA ASN A 577 17.27 -5.16 -16.99
C ASN A 577 17.74 -4.47 -18.29
N HIS A 578 19.04 -4.47 -18.59
CA HIS A 578 19.55 -3.92 -19.87
C HIS A 578 19.45 -4.91 -21.03
N ASN A 579 19.48 -6.23 -20.78
CA ASN A 579 19.41 -7.26 -21.82
C ASN A 579 18.44 -8.40 -21.44
N PRO A 580 17.11 -8.18 -21.45
CA PRO A 580 16.14 -9.18 -20.98
C PRO A 580 16.18 -10.52 -21.70
N HIS A 581 16.56 -10.55 -22.99
CA HIS A 581 16.65 -11.78 -23.79
C HIS A 581 17.76 -12.76 -23.32
N LEU A 582 18.72 -12.31 -22.52
CA LEU A 582 19.79 -13.19 -22.02
C LEU A 582 19.24 -14.32 -21.14
N CYS A 583 18.08 -14.13 -20.51
CA CYS A 583 17.50 -15.09 -19.57
C CYS A 583 17.26 -16.48 -20.17
N GLU A 584 17.00 -16.58 -21.48
CA GLU A 584 16.79 -17.84 -22.20
C GLU A 584 18.02 -18.78 -22.17
N TYR A 585 19.21 -18.22 -21.96
CA TYR A 585 20.49 -18.93 -21.93
C TYR A 585 21.05 -19.10 -20.50
N MET A 586 20.26 -18.76 -19.48
CA MET A 586 20.67 -18.80 -18.07
C MET A 586 20.01 -19.96 -17.32
N THR A 587 20.67 -20.47 -16.29
CA THR A 587 20.10 -21.46 -15.37
C THR A 587 19.25 -20.76 -14.31
N GLU A 588 18.25 -21.46 -13.77
CA GLU A 588 17.33 -20.97 -12.74
C GLU A 588 18.08 -20.30 -11.57
N ASP A 589 19.15 -20.92 -11.06
CA ASP A 589 20.02 -20.38 -10.00
C ASP A 589 20.57 -18.96 -10.27
N LYS A 590 20.69 -18.56 -11.55
CA LYS A 590 21.17 -17.24 -11.98
C LYS A 590 20.03 -16.26 -12.31
N LEU A 591 18.80 -16.77 -12.46
CA LEU A 591 17.58 -15.97 -12.56
C LEU A 591 16.97 -15.71 -11.18
N THR A 592 17.33 -16.48 -10.16
CA THR A 592 17.00 -16.22 -8.75
C THR A 592 18.02 -15.32 -8.05
N MET A 593 17.56 -14.46 -7.15
CA MET A 593 18.38 -13.76 -6.15
C MET A 593 18.32 -14.46 -4.77
N PRO A 594 19.30 -14.24 -3.87
CA PRO A 594 19.22 -14.77 -2.52
C PRO A 594 18.11 -14.09 -1.71
N GLY A 595 17.40 -14.86 -0.87
CA GLY A 595 16.21 -14.40 -0.15
C GLY A 595 16.44 -13.27 0.86
N ASP A 596 17.67 -13.01 1.30
CA ASP A 596 18.00 -11.86 2.17
C ASP A 596 18.02 -10.52 1.43
N VAL A 597 17.74 -10.49 0.13
CA VAL A 597 17.33 -9.27 -0.59
C VAL A 597 15.96 -8.75 -0.12
N LEU A 598 15.08 -9.62 0.40
CA LEU A 598 13.69 -9.32 0.77
C LEU A 598 13.51 -8.68 2.17
N ASN A 599 14.52 -7.98 2.69
CA ASN A 599 14.40 -7.31 3.98
C ASN A 599 13.24 -6.28 3.96
N ASP A 600 12.45 -6.22 5.03
CA ASP A 600 11.23 -5.40 5.17
C ASP A 600 10.07 -5.70 4.16
N VAL A 601 10.17 -6.71 3.27
CA VAL A 601 9.15 -6.97 2.21
C VAL A 601 7.72 -7.10 2.77
N ASN A 602 7.56 -7.84 3.88
CA ASN A 602 6.28 -8.08 4.55
C ASN A 602 5.51 -6.80 4.91
N ILE A 603 6.22 -5.69 5.12
CA ILE A 603 5.68 -4.41 5.58
C ILE A 603 5.60 -3.39 4.43
N GLN A 604 6.44 -3.54 3.39
CA GLN A 604 6.37 -2.70 2.19
C GLN A 604 5.25 -3.12 1.23
N PHE A 605 4.94 -4.42 1.19
CA PHE A 605 3.94 -5.02 0.29
C PHE A 605 2.79 -5.72 1.04
N GLU A 606 2.51 -5.32 2.28
CA GLU A 606 1.43 -5.90 3.08
C GLU A 606 0.07 -5.81 2.36
N SER A 607 -0.21 -4.69 1.69
CA SER A 607 -1.47 -4.48 0.95
C SER A 607 -1.64 -5.44 -0.24
N GLN A 608 -0.55 -5.87 -0.89
CA GLN A 608 -0.60 -6.85 -1.97
C GLN A 608 -0.66 -8.28 -1.42
N ALA A 609 0.01 -8.57 -0.30
CA ALA A 609 -0.17 -9.84 0.41
C ALA A 609 -1.60 -10.02 0.94
N ARG A 610 -2.26 -8.93 1.37
CA ARG A 610 -3.70 -8.94 1.74
C ARG A 610 -4.64 -9.11 0.55
N LEU A 611 -4.30 -8.59 -0.63
CA LEU A 611 -5.06 -8.85 -1.86
C LEU A 611 -5.01 -10.35 -2.27
N ALA A 612 -3.94 -11.07 -1.93
CA ALA A 612 -3.91 -12.54 -2.07
C ALA A 612 -4.77 -13.24 -1.00
N LEU A 613 -4.88 -12.65 0.19
CA LEU A 613 -5.74 -13.16 1.26
C LEU A 613 -7.24 -12.97 0.96
N THR A 614 -7.68 -11.87 0.33
CA THR A 614 -9.12 -11.70 -0.01
C THR A 614 -9.58 -12.83 -0.94
N LEU A 615 -8.79 -13.15 -1.97
CA LEU A 615 -9.02 -14.31 -2.84
C LEU A 615 -8.98 -15.64 -2.07
N SER A 616 -8.03 -15.81 -1.14
CA SER A 616 -7.90 -17.05 -0.36
C SER A 616 -9.08 -17.28 0.58
N HIS A 617 -9.54 -16.22 1.25
CA HIS A 617 -10.72 -16.23 2.10
C HIS A 617 -12.00 -16.46 1.28
N PHE A 618 -12.12 -15.85 0.10
CA PHE A 618 -13.25 -16.07 -0.80
C PHE A 618 -13.34 -17.53 -1.23
N LEU A 619 -12.28 -18.10 -1.83
CA LEU A 619 -12.27 -19.50 -2.24
C LEU A 619 -12.44 -20.46 -1.05
N SER A 620 -11.80 -20.17 0.09
CA SER A 620 -11.91 -21.02 1.27
C SER A 620 -13.31 -21.01 1.87
N SER A 621 -13.99 -19.86 1.92
CA SER A 621 -15.39 -19.79 2.36
C SER A 621 -16.33 -20.47 1.37
N PHE A 622 -16.15 -20.25 0.06
CA PHE A 622 -16.96 -20.86 -0.99
C PHE A 622 -16.90 -22.39 -0.92
N TYR A 623 -15.70 -22.98 -0.95
CA TYR A 623 -15.50 -24.43 -0.88
C TYR A 623 -15.71 -25.05 0.53
N GLN A 624 -16.21 -24.30 1.50
CA GLN A 624 -16.66 -24.80 2.82
C GLN A 624 -18.16 -24.59 3.08
N ILE A 625 -18.80 -23.60 2.43
CA ILE A 625 -20.18 -23.18 2.71
C ILE A 625 -21.14 -23.52 1.55
N VAL A 626 -20.68 -23.48 0.30
CA VAL A 626 -21.57 -23.69 -0.86
C VAL A 626 -21.77 -25.17 -1.13
N ASN A 627 -23.03 -25.62 -1.06
CA ASN A 627 -23.45 -26.94 -1.52
C ASN A 627 -24.48 -26.82 -2.66
N PRO A 628 -24.10 -27.09 -3.93
CA PRO A 628 -25.02 -27.01 -5.07
C PRO A 628 -26.18 -28.01 -5.07
N ALA A 629 -26.21 -28.97 -4.14
CA ALA A 629 -27.30 -29.93 -3.97
C ALA A 629 -28.36 -29.51 -2.93
N GLU A 630 -28.20 -28.37 -2.27
CA GLU A 630 -29.21 -27.79 -1.39
C GLU A 630 -30.40 -27.23 -2.20
N ASP A 631 -31.61 -27.17 -1.62
CA ASP A 631 -32.77 -26.57 -2.28
C ASP A 631 -33.57 -25.66 -1.34
N PHE A 632 -33.65 -24.37 -1.68
CA PHE A 632 -34.37 -23.36 -0.91
C PHE A 632 -35.81 -23.17 -1.44
N PRO A 633 -36.83 -22.87 -0.63
CA PRO A 633 -38.22 -22.78 -1.10
C PRO A 633 -38.45 -21.67 -2.14
N LEU A 634 -37.76 -20.53 -2.00
CA LEU A 634 -37.91 -19.37 -2.89
C LEU A 634 -36.71 -19.15 -3.83
N ARG A 635 -35.52 -19.64 -3.46
CA ARG A 635 -34.25 -19.35 -4.12
C ARG A 635 -33.68 -20.62 -4.79
N LYS A 636 -32.74 -20.45 -5.70
CA LYS A 636 -31.88 -21.53 -6.20
C LYS A 636 -30.66 -21.64 -5.27
N ALA A 637 -30.04 -22.82 -5.19
CA ALA A 637 -28.68 -22.93 -4.67
C ALA A 637 -27.68 -22.23 -5.61
N GLU A 638 -26.52 -21.90 -5.05
CA GLU A 638 -25.36 -21.43 -5.79
C GLU A 638 -24.69 -22.63 -6.49
N PHE A 639 -24.27 -22.48 -7.75
CA PHE A 639 -23.59 -23.55 -8.48
C PHE A 639 -22.08 -23.60 -8.15
N ASP A 640 -21.40 -24.72 -8.46
CA ASP A 640 -19.93 -24.78 -8.43
C ASP A 640 -19.35 -23.71 -9.39
N LEU A 641 -18.29 -22.99 -8.97
CA LEU A 641 -17.68 -21.87 -9.69
C LEU A 641 -17.37 -22.18 -11.17
N THR A 642 -17.54 -21.20 -12.07
CA THR A 642 -17.10 -21.30 -13.48
C THR A 642 -15.66 -20.83 -13.68
N ASP A 643 -15.02 -21.20 -14.79
CA ASP A 643 -13.71 -20.68 -15.16
C ASP A 643 -13.74 -19.18 -15.49
N GLU A 644 -14.80 -18.63 -16.08
CA GLU A 644 -14.93 -17.18 -16.28
C GLU A 644 -15.06 -16.40 -14.97
N GLN A 645 -15.77 -16.95 -13.97
CA GLN A 645 -15.85 -16.33 -12.64
C GLN A 645 -14.47 -16.25 -11.97
N LEU A 646 -13.66 -17.30 -12.08
CA LEU A 646 -12.29 -17.34 -11.57
C LEU A 646 -11.32 -16.46 -12.38
N ILE A 647 -11.48 -16.39 -13.71
CA ILE A 647 -10.78 -15.44 -14.57
C ILE A 647 -11.11 -13.99 -14.18
N GLY A 648 -12.39 -13.70 -13.91
CA GLY A 648 -12.85 -12.38 -13.47
C GLY A 648 -12.21 -11.92 -12.16
N GLU A 649 -12.14 -12.80 -11.16
CA GLU A 649 -11.46 -12.52 -9.88
C GLU A 649 -9.98 -12.20 -10.05
N VAL A 650 -9.27 -13.01 -10.84
CA VAL A 650 -7.83 -12.84 -11.08
C VAL A 650 -7.55 -11.57 -11.89
N LEU A 651 -8.35 -11.30 -12.92
CA LEU A 651 -8.32 -10.06 -13.71
C LEU A 651 -8.56 -8.83 -12.83
N ALA A 652 -9.61 -8.86 -12.02
CA ALA A 652 -9.99 -7.75 -11.15
C ALA A 652 -8.93 -7.45 -10.09
N ALA A 653 -8.31 -8.49 -9.50
CA ALA A 653 -7.19 -8.35 -8.59
C ALA A 653 -5.96 -7.75 -9.30
N ALA A 654 -5.59 -8.23 -10.49
CA ALA A 654 -4.45 -7.70 -11.26
C ALA A 654 -4.65 -6.25 -11.76
N GLY A 655 -5.90 -5.84 -12.01
CA GLY A 655 -6.25 -4.46 -12.35
C GLY A 655 -6.35 -3.50 -11.15
N SER A 656 -6.51 -4.02 -9.93
CA SER A 656 -6.79 -3.21 -8.74
C SER A 656 -5.64 -2.37 -8.21
N ASP A 657 -4.39 -2.81 -8.42
CA ASP A 657 -3.19 -2.21 -7.81
C ASP A 657 -2.05 -2.07 -8.82
N TYR A 658 -1.59 -0.83 -9.01
CA TYR A 658 -0.50 -0.50 -9.93
C TYR A 658 0.84 -1.19 -9.60
N LYS A 659 1.08 -1.59 -8.33
CA LYS A 659 2.30 -2.31 -7.92
C LYS A 659 2.31 -3.80 -8.28
N VAL A 660 1.15 -4.38 -8.61
CA VAL A 660 1.00 -5.80 -8.93
C VAL A 660 1.33 -6.04 -10.41
N VAL A 661 2.29 -6.92 -10.66
CA VAL A 661 2.65 -7.42 -12.00
C VAL A 661 1.51 -8.29 -12.53
N GLY A 662 1.07 -9.22 -11.68
CA GLY A 662 0.02 -10.16 -11.99
C GLY A 662 -0.41 -10.97 -10.76
N VAL A 663 -1.54 -11.64 -10.92
CA VAL A 663 -2.21 -12.47 -9.91
C VAL A 663 -2.55 -13.81 -10.56
N GLY A 664 -2.62 -14.89 -9.79
CA GLY A 664 -3.23 -16.13 -10.28
C GLY A 664 -3.74 -17.05 -9.18
N ILE A 665 -4.76 -17.84 -9.53
CA ILE A 665 -5.30 -18.92 -8.70
C ILE A 665 -4.85 -20.24 -9.33
N PHE A 666 -4.18 -21.09 -8.56
CA PHE A 666 -3.58 -22.33 -9.05
C PHE A 666 -4.13 -23.53 -8.28
N PHE A 667 -4.97 -24.34 -8.94
CA PHE A 667 -5.57 -25.51 -8.31
C PHE A 667 -4.60 -26.69 -8.27
N ASP A 668 -4.70 -27.52 -7.24
CA ASP A 668 -4.06 -28.83 -7.26
C ASP A 668 -4.84 -29.81 -8.15
N ARG A 669 -4.19 -30.91 -8.53
CA ARG A 669 -4.64 -31.85 -9.56
C ARG A 669 -6.07 -32.34 -9.32
N GLY A 670 -6.99 -31.97 -10.22
CA GLY A 670 -8.40 -32.36 -10.18
C GLY A 670 -9.22 -31.73 -9.03
N LYS A 671 -8.74 -30.66 -8.39
CA LYS A 671 -9.47 -29.97 -7.31
C LYS A 671 -10.54 -29.00 -7.80
N PHE A 672 -10.43 -28.50 -9.02
CA PHE A 672 -11.47 -27.71 -9.67
C PHE A 672 -12.35 -28.63 -10.54
N ARG A 673 -13.63 -28.79 -10.17
CA ARG A 673 -14.53 -29.82 -10.71
C ARG A 673 -14.99 -29.55 -12.15
N ASN A 674 -15.21 -28.29 -12.50
CA ASN A 674 -15.86 -27.91 -13.75
C ASN A 674 -14.92 -27.86 -14.96
N TYR A 675 -13.61 -28.05 -14.76
CA TYR A 675 -12.62 -27.85 -15.82
C TYR A 675 -12.28 -29.10 -16.62
N ARG A 676 -11.98 -28.90 -17.91
CA ARG A 676 -11.68 -29.97 -18.88
C ARG A 676 -10.31 -30.62 -18.67
N LEU A 677 -9.35 -29.90 -18.09
CA LEU A 677 -7.98 -30.37 -17.86
C LEU A 677 -7.76 -30.70 -16.38
N PRO A 678 -6.83 -31.62 -16.04
CA PRO A 678 -6.58 -32.01 -14.64
C PRO A 678 -5.90 -30.91 -13.80
N TYR A 679 -5.52 -29.79 -14.41
CA TYR A 679 -4.92 -28.61 -13.79
C TYR A 679 -5.60 -27.37 -14.39
N PHE A 680 -5.72 -26.31 -13.58
CA PHE A 680 -6.27 -25.02 -13.97
C PHE A 680 -5.52 -23.94 -13.19
N GLY A 681 -4.92 -22.99 -13.91
CA GLY A 681 -4.09 -21.94 -13.34
C GLY A 681 -4.27 -20.60 -14.04
N PRO A 682 -5.47 -19.98 -13.98
CA PRO A 682 -5.69 -18.63 -14.52
C PRO A 682 -4.74 -17.63 -13.84
N TYR A 683 -3.94 -16.96 -14.66
CA TYR A 683 -2.98 -15.94 -14.26
C TYR A 683 -3.16 -14.70 -15.13
N ALA A 684 -3.57 -13.57 -14.52
CA ALA A 684 -3.74 -12.28 -15.19
C ALA A 684 -2.59 -11.34 -14.85
N PHE A 685 -2.08 -10.63 -15.86
CA PHE A 685 -0.97 -9.70 -15.72
C PHE A 685 -1.07 -8.56 -16.73
N ARG A 686 -0.21 -7.55 -16.56
CA ARG A 686 -0.01 -6.46 -17.52
C ARG A 686 1.30 -6.66 -18.29
N MET A 687 1.25 -6.49 -19.61
CA MET A 687 2.42 -6.65 -20.51
C MET A 687 3.45 -5.52 -20.39
N GLU A 688 3.04 -4.36 -19.91
CA GLU A 688 3.84 -3.14 -19.84
C GLU A 688 3.73 -2.52 -18.45
N ASN A 689 4.76 -1.80 -18.02
CA ASN A 689 4.90 -1.31 -16.64
C ASN A 689 3.98 -0.13 -16.30
N ASP A 690 3.30 0.43 -17.30
CA ASP A 690 2.37 1.53 -17.13
C ASP A 690 1.01 1.08 -16.62
N ILE A 691 0.20 2.07 -16.23
CA ILE A 691 -1.21 1.88 -15.92
C ILE A 691 -1.95 1.78 -17.26
N SER A 692 -1.84 0.64 -17.94
CA SER A 692 -2.58 0.36 -19.16
C SER A 692 -3.90 -0.36 -18.86
N ARG A 693 -4.92 -0.10 -19.68
CA ARG A 693 -6.24 -0.77 -19.62
C ARG A 693 -6.23 -2.15 -20.30
N ASN A 694 -5.04 -2.70 -20.53
CA ASN A 694 -4.79 -3.86 -21.37
C ASN A 694 -4.23 -4.99 -20.50
N TYR A 695 -5.05 -6.02 -20.29
CA TYR A 695 -4.73 -7.16 -19.45
C TYR A 695 -4.52 -8.41 -20.31
N THR A 696 -3.56 -9.25 -19.95
CA THR A 696 -3.41 -10.59 -20.54
C THR A 696 -3.71 -11.62 -19.47
N VAL A 697 -4.62 -12.56 -19.77
CA VAL A 697 -4.95 -13.71 -18.92
C VAL A 697 -4.54 -14.98 -19.64
N ILE A 698 -3.74 -15.80 -18.98
CA ILE A 698 -3.32 -17.11 -19.48
C ILE A 698 -3.80 -18.21 -18.54
N ASP A 699 -4.11 -19.40 -19.05
CA ASP A 699 -4.09 -20.61 -18.22
C ASP A 699 -2.69 -21.20 -18.20
N TRP A 700 -2.02 -21.12 -17.04
CA TRP A 700 -0.65 -21.62 -16.86
C TRP A 700 -0.55 -23.15 -17.06
N ALA A 701 -1.65 -23.92 -16.98
CA ALA A 701 -1.63 -25.34 -17.33
C ALA A 701 -1.26 -25.60 -18.82
N GLY A 702 -1.37 -24.57 -19.68
CA GLY A 702 -0.91 -24.60 -21.07
C GLY A 702 0.56 -24.19 -21.28
N LEU A 703 1.27 -23.70 -20.26
CA LEU A 703 2.70 -23.35 -20.37
C LEU A 703 3.60 -24.58 -20.23
N PRO A 704 4.73 -24.66 -20.98
CA PRO A 704 5.50 -25.89 -21.12
C PRO A 704 6.25 -26.36 -19.88
N ASP A 705 6.60 -25.45 -18.96
CA ASP A 705 7.38 -25.77 -17.76
C ASP A 705 6.52 -26.20 -16.55
N GLY A 706 5.20 -25.95 -16.60
CA GLY A 706 4.20 -26.40 -15.60
C GLY A 706 4.27 -25.71 -14.23
N TYR A 707 3.16 -25.10 -13.77
CA TYR A 707 3.15 -24.43 -12.46
C TYR A 707 3.34 -25.40 -11.27
N GLU A 708 3.06 -26.68 -11.47
CA GLU A 708 3.26 -27.73 -10.49
C GLU A 708 4.74 -28.00 -10.15
N ASN A 709 5.65 -27.57 -11.03
CA ASN A 709 7.11 -27.74 -10.87
C ASN A 709 7.77 -26.55 -10.16
N GLU A 710 7.10 -25.40 -10.11
CA GLU A 710 7.61 -24.16 -9.52
C GLU A 710 7.83 -24.28 -7.99
N ILE A 711 8.82 -23.55 -7.48
CA ILE A 711 9.21 -23.62 -6.06
C ILE A 711 8.09 -23.20 -5.10
N TRP A 712 7.32 -22.15 -5.41
CA TRP A 712 6.26 -21.64 -4.53
C TRP A 712 5.08 -22.61 -4.41
N PHE A 713 4.63 -23.20 -5.53
CA PHE A 713 3.55 -24.18 -5.52
C PHE A 713 3.97 -25.43 -4.76
N ARG A 714 5.18 -25.95 -5.02
CA ARG A 714 5.73 -27.12 -4.35
C ARG A 714 5.95 -26.91 -2.87
N THR A 715 6.47 -25.75 -2.44
CA THR A 715 6.64 -25.43 -1.01
C THR A 715 5.30 -25.32 -0.30
N MET A 716 4.30 -24.64 -0.89
CA MET A 716 2.96 -24.53 -0.29
C MET A 716 2.27 -25.90 -0.21
N LYS A 717 2.29 -26.68 -1.29
CA LYS A 717 1.73 -28.03 -1.30
C LYS A 717 2.45 -28.96 -0.30
N ALA A 718 3.79 -28.92 -0.23
CA ALA A 718 4.54 -29.74 0.72
C ALA A 718 4.28 -29.38 2.19
N ARG A 719 3.89 -28.12 2.48
CA ARG A 719 3.50 -27.66 3.82
C ARG A 719 2.06 -28.04 4.20
N TRP A 720 1.13 -28.02 3.25
CA TRP A 720 -0.31 -28.09 3.53
C TRP A 720 -1.05 -29.33 3.00
N ALA A 721 -0.40 -30.23 2.23
CA ALA A 721 -1.04 -31.42 1.65
C ALA A 721 -1.25 -32.58 2.65
N THR A 722 -0.53 -32.62 3.76
CA THR A 722 -0.90 -33.49 4.90
C THR A 722 -2.02 -32.79 5.66
N ASN A 723 -3.24 -33.36 5.62
CA ASN A 723 -4.49 -32.89 6.25
C ASN A 723 -4.30 -31.63 7.12
N ALA A 724 -4.54 -30.45 6.54
CA ALA A 724 -4.32 -29.19 7.22
C ALA A 724 -5.10 -29.16 8.53
N ASP A 725 -4.38 -29.18 9.65
CA ASP A 725 -5.02 -29.23 10.97
C ASP A 725 -5.80 -27.94 11.19
N ARG A 726 -7.07 -28.08 11.59
CA ARG A 726 -7.94 -26.95 11.91
C ARG A 726 -7.34 -26.10 13.04
N SER A 727 -6.45 -26.66 13.85
CA SER A 727 -5.71 -25.94 14.89
C SER A 727 -4.70 -24.89 14.38
N GLU A 728 -4.23 -24.98 13.13
CA GLU A 728 -3.33 -23.98 12.53
C GLU A 728 -4.08 -22.80 11.88
N LEU A 729 -5.34 -22.99 11.46
CA LEU A 729 -6.11 -21.99 10.71
C LEU A 729 -7.00 -21.13 11.62
N THR A 730 -7.37 -19.92 11.15
CA THR A 730 -8.35 -19.08 11.86
C THR A 730 -9.77 -19.43 11.43
N GLU A 731 -10.64 -19.59 12.43
CA GLU A 731 -12.08 -19.75 12.27
C GLU A 731 -12.75 -18.37 12.18
N TYR A 732 -13.52 -18.15 11.12
CA TYR A 732 -14.32 -16.93 10.91
C TYR A 732 -15.80 -17.27 10.95
N TRP A 733 -16.58 -16.47 11.68
CA TRP A 733 -18.02 -16.68 11.88
C TRP A 733 -18.82 -15.68 11.04
N LEU A 734 -19.83 -16.18 10.32
CA LEU A 734 -20.66 -15.40 9.39
C LEU A 734 -22.13 -15.39 9.84
N LYS A 735 -22.61 -14.21 10.23
CA LYS A 735 -24.01 -13.92 10.55
C LYS A 735 -24.69 -13.30 9.34
N LEU A 736 -25.08 -14.16 8.40
CA LEU A 736 -25.73 -13.77 7.15
C LEU A 736 -27.24 -13.57 7.36
N PHE A 737 -27.74 -12.37 7.06
CA PHE A 737 -29.15 -12.05 6.95
C PHE A 737 -29.50 -11.66 5.51
N ILE A 738 -30.61 -12.17 5.02
CA ILE A 738 -31.08 -12.04 3.64
C ILE A 738 -32.52 -11.52 3.62
N ARG A 739 -32.95 -10.93 2.51
CA ARG A 739 -34.35 -10.52 2.32
C ARG A 739 -35.29 -11.74 2.31
N ALA A 740 -36.45 -11.61 2.95
CA ALA A 740 -37.46 -12.67 3.02
C ALA A 740 -38.23 -12.85 1.70
N ASP A 741 -38.36 -11.78 0.91
CA ASP A 741 -39.16 -11.76 -0.31
C ASP A 741 -38.59 -10.82 -1.40
N TYR A 742 -39.18 -10.88 -2.60
CA TYR A 742 -38.79 -10.02 -3.72
C TYR A 742 -38.95 -8.53 -3.39
N ALA A 743 -39.96 -8.16 -2.59
CA ALA A 743 -40.22 -6.78 -2.20
C ALA A 743 -39.17 -6.22 -1.23
N GLY A 744 -38.59 -7.06 -0.37
CA GLY A 744 -37.67 -6.65 0.69
C GLY A 744 -38.37 -6.25 1.98
N ASN A 745 -39.56 -6.80 2.28
CA ASN A 745 -40.37 -6.37 3.42
C ASN A 745 -39.73 -6.66 4.78
N ALA A 746 -38.95 -7.75 4.88
CA ALA A 746 -38.28 -8.20 6.09
C ALA A 746 -36.92 -8.84 5.78
N LEU A 747 -36.05 -8.90 6.79
CA LEU A 747 -34.83 -9.70 6.80
C LEU A 747 -35.08 -11.00 7.57
N VAL A 748 -34.45 -12.09 7.13
CA VAL A 748 -34.41 -13.41 7.77
C VAL A 748 -32.98 -13.94 7.77
N HIS A 749 -32.67 -14.89 8.66
CA HIS A 749 -31.37 -15.58 8.64
C HIS A 749 -31.18 -16.37 7.35
N HIS A 750 -29.93 -16.60 6.94
CA HIS A 750 -29.63 -17.52 5.85
C HIS A 750 -30.12 -18.95 6.16
N GLU A 751 -30.61 -19.64 5.14
CA GLU A 751 -31.35 -20.90 5.29
C GLU A 751 -30.43 -22.11 5.57
N SER A 752 -29.19 -22.12 5.03
CA SER A 752 -28.18 -23.21 5.14
C SER A 752 -27.53 -23.35 6.52
N GLY A 753 -28.30 -23.19 7.60
CA GLY A 753 -27.79 -23.10 8.96
C GLY A 753 -27.31 -21.69 9.34
N PHE A 754 -27.39 -21.39 10.64
CA PHE A 754 -27.03 -20.08 11.20
C PHE A 754 -26.55 -20.22 12.65
N PRO A 755 -25.43 -19.56 13.05
CA PRO A 755 -24.47 -18.88 12.19
C PRO A 755 -23.65 -19.87 11.34
N LEU A 756 -23.09 -19.37 10.23
CA LEU A 756 -22.12 -20.12 9.41
C LEU A 756 -20.70 -19.88 9.93
N TYR A 757 -19.76 -20.77 9.58
CA TYR A 757 -18.33 -20.58 9.88
C TYR A 757 -17.46 -21.24 8.80
N PHE A 758 -16.21 -20.77 8.66
CA PHE A 758 -15.21 -21.36 7.77
C PHE A 758 -13.79 -21.14 8.32
N TYR A 759 -12.85 -22.01 7.95
CA TYR A 759 -11.43 -21.86 8.29
C TYR A 759 -10.66 -21.23 7.13
N ALA A 760 -9.79 -20.26 7.42
CA ALA A 760 -8.96 -19.58 6.41
C ALA A 760 -7.55 -19.27 6.94
N PRO A 761 -6.57 -18.99 6.06
CA PRO A 761 -5.20 -18.70 6.47
C PRO A 761 -4.98 -17.21 6.82
N GLU A 762 -4.27 -16.93 7.90
CA GLU A 762 -3.73 -15.59 8.17
C GLU A 762 -2.54 -15.22 7.25
N LEU A 763 -2.17 -13.93 7.27
CA LEU A 763 -0.94 -13.37 6.67
C LEU A 763 0.35 -14.12 7.08
N LYS A 764 0.38 -14.78 8.24
CA LYS A 764 1.52 -15.59 8.72
C LYS A 764 1.64 -16.98 8.04
N HIS A 765 0.62 -17.41 7.29
CA HIS A 765 0.59 -18.71 6.61
C HIS A 765 1.04 -18.64 5.15
N GLY A 766 0.84 -17.49 4.50
CA GLY A 766 1.49 -17.18 3.23
C GLY A 766 2.98 -16.86 3.39
N GLN A 767 3.71 -16.81 2.28
CA GLN A 767 5.15 -16.62 2.26
C GLN A 767 5.60 -15.86 1.01
N TRP A 768 6.59 -14.97 1.18
CA TRP A 768 7.34 -14.37 0.09
C TRP A 768 8.49 -15.29 -0.37
N PHE A 769 8.60 -15.48 -1.67
CA PHE A 769 9.64 -16.27 -2.33
C PHE A 769 10.76 -15.36 -2.86
N PRO A 770 12.02 -15.86 -2.95
CA PRO A 770 13.17 -15.06 -3.36
C PRO A 770 12.93 -14.36 -4.73
N PRO A 771 13.52 -13.17 -4.99
CA PRO A 771 13.28 -12.47 -6.25
C PRO A 771 13.72 -13.31 -7.44
N THR A 772 12.87 -13.39 -8.46
CA THR A 772 13.14 -14.14 -9.68
C THR A 772 13.03 -13.24 -10.91
N PHE A 773 13.83 -13.51 -11.93
CA PHE A 773 13.66 -12.90 -13.25
C PHE A 773 12.73 -13.77 -14.09
N GLN A 774 11.50 -13.32 -14.30
CA GLN A 774 10.48 -14.03 -15.05
C GLN A 774 10.93 -14.15 -16.51
N CYS A 775 11.03 -15.38 -17.03
CA CYS A 775 11.58 -15.66 -18.35
C CYS A 775 10.76 -16.73 -19.09
N SER A 776 9.81 -16.31 -19.92
CA SER A 776 9.08 -17.24 -20.80
C SER A 776 9.81 -17.41 -22.14
N ARG A 777 10.14 -18.67 -22.48
CA ARG A 777 10.69 -19.06 -23.80
C ARG A 777 9.78 -18.67 -24.96
N ASN A 778 8.46 -18.67 -24.73
CA ASN A 778 7.45 -18.38 -25.74
C ASN A 778 6.90 -16.93 -25.64
N TYR A 779 7.59 -16.04 -24.92
CA TYR A 779 7.19 -14.63 -24.71
C TYR A 779 5.81 -14.43 -24.03
N ALA A 780 5.20 -15.51 -23.51
CA ALA A 780 3.86 -15.51 -22.90
C ALA A 780 3.80 -14.91 -21.48
N LEU A 781 4.90 -14.37 -20.95
CA LEU A 781 5.02 -13.71 -19.65
C LEU A 781 6.04 -12.56 -19.77
N PRO A 782 5.89 -11.46 -19.01
CA PRO A 782 6.76 -10.29 -19.09
C PRO A 782 8.17 -10.61 -18.57
N ARG A 783 9.19 -9.98 -19.15
CA ARG A 783 10.62 -10.31 -18.89
C ARG A 783 11.24 -9.34 -17.89
N GLN A 784 11.03 -9.60 -16.61
CA GLN A 784 11.34 -8.66 -15.53
C GLN A 784 11.60 -9.32 -14.17
N TRP A 785 12.22 -8.55 -13.26
CA TRP A 785 12.39 -8.96 -11.86
C TRP A 785 11.09 -8.83 -11.07
N ILE A 786 10.60 -9.98 -10.61
CA ILE A 786 9.41 -10.11 -9.77
C ILE A 786 9.78 -10.58 -8.36
N ILE A 787 8.92 -10.27 -7.40
CA ILE A 787 8.90 -10.89 -6.07
C ILE A 787 7.50 -11.47 -5.85
N THR A 788 7.45 -12.74 -5.47
CA THR A 788 6.20 -13.53 -5.44
C THR A 788 5.76 -13.76 -4.00
N TYR A 789 4.54 -13.36 -3.67
CA TYR A 789 3.84 -13.83 -2.48
C TYR A 789 2.92 -14.99 -2.87
N ALA A 790 2.91 -16.06 -2.08
CA ALA A 790 1.97 -17.16 -2.26
C ALA A 790 1.26 -17.51 -0.94
N VAL A 791 0.00 -17.93 -1.03
CA VAL A 791 -0.85 -18.31 0.10
C VAL A 791 -1.73 -19.50 -0.29
N PRO A 792 -1.92 -20.52 0.57
CA PRO A 792 -2.84 -21.62 0.27
C PRO A 792 -4.29 -21.15 0.23
N PHE A 793 -5.19 -21.98 -0.32
CA PHE A 793 -6.61 -21.95 -0.02
C PHE A 793 -7.16 -23.36 0.13
N PHE A 794 -8.24 -23.47 0.90
CA PHE A 794 -8.75 -24.75 1.40
C PHE A 794 -10.19 -24.98 0.96
N GLY A 795 -10.72 -26.16 1.28
CA GLY A 795 -12.12 -26.51 1.09
C GLY A 795 -12.40 -27.88 1.69
N LEU A 796 -13.65 -28.32 1.63
CA LEU A 796 -14.01 -29.65 2.10
C LEU A 796 -13.64 -30.75 1.08
N ASP A 797 -13.23 -31.91 1.60
CA ASP A 797 -13.09 -33.16 0.84
C ASP A 797 -14.46 -33.62 0.29
N VAL A 798 -14.47 -34.58 -0.64
CA VAL A 798 -15.67 -35.14 -1.29
C VAL A 798 -16.66 -35.76 -0.28
N LEU A 799 -16.20 -36.10 0.93
CA LEU A 799 -17.03 -36.60 2.03
C LEU A 799 -17.50 -35.51 3.01
N GLU A 800 -17.17 -34.23 2.78
CA GLU A 800 -17.55 -33.05 3.57
C GLU A 800 -17.10 -33.04 5.06
N ILE A 801 -16.32 -34.04 5.49
CA ILE A 801 -15.83 -34.19 6.88
C ILE A 801 -14.50 -33.44 7.11
N ASN A 802 -13.54 -33.58 6.19
CA ASN A 802 -12.16 -33.12 6.36
C ASN A 802 -11.89 -31.87 5.53
N LEU A 803 -11.03 -30.99 6.06
CA LEU A 803 -10.53 -29.83 5.35
C LEU A 803 -9.28 -30.22 4.56
N GLU A 804 -9.29 -29.91 3.26
CA GLU A 804 -8.23 -30.25 2.33
C GLU A 804 -7.64 -29.02 1.62
N PHE A 805 -6.37 -29.16 1.23
CA PHE A 805 -5.69 -28.22 0.36
C PHE A 805 -6.28 -28.29 -1.06
N LYS A 806 -6.85 -27.18 -1.54
CA LYS A 806 -7.43 -27.06 -2.89
C LYS A 806 -6.45 -26.45 -3.88
N GLY A 807 -5.58 -25.55 -3.44
CA GLY A 807 -4.62 -24.86 -4.30
C GLY A 807 -3.87 -23.73 -3.61
N VAL A 808 -3.24 -22.88 -4.44
CA VAL A 808 -2.41 -21.75 -4.04
C VAL A 808 -2.82 -20.51 -4.83
N ILE A 809 -2.89 -19.36 -4.17
CA ILE A 809 -2.97 -18.05 -4.83
C ILE A 809 -1.58 -17.43 -4.85
N ARG A 810 -1.21 -16.85 -5.98
CA ARG A 810 0.06 -16.17 -6.25
C ARG A 810 -0.22 -14.71 -6.57
N ILE A 811 0.57 -13.81 -5.98
CA ILE A 811 0.65 -12.41 -6.42
C ILE A 811 2.11 -12.05 -6.64
N ASP A 812 2.41 -11.57 -7.84
CA ASP A 812 3.71 -11.09 -8.24
C ASP A 812 3.73 -9.55 -8.18
N THR A 813 4.73 -8.97 -7.54
CA THR A 813 4.97 -7.51 -7.52
C THR A 813 6.36 -7.20 -8.05
N TYR A 814 6.55 -5.96 -8.55
CA TYR A 814 7.82 -5.55 -9.14
C TYR A 814 8.92 -5.43 -8.08
N LEU A 815 10.07 -6.08 -8.30
CA LEU A 815 11.26 -5.88 -7.45
C LEU A 815 11.68 -4.41 -7.43
N SER A 816 11.50 -3.67 -8.54
CA SER A 816 11.90 -2.27 -8.67
C SER A 816 11.23 -1.33 -7.65
N TYR A 817 10.07 -1.69 -7.10
CA TYR A 817 9.37 -0.93 -6.05
C TYR A 817 9.78 -1.30 -4.61
N LEU A 818 10.65 -2.31 -4.40
CA LEU A 818 11.18 -2.68 -3.09
C LEU A 818 12.29 -1.69 -2.67
N ASP A 819 12.06 -0.95 -1.58
CA ASP A 819 13.06 -0.07 -0.98
C ASP A 819 14.13 -0.87 -0.24
N ILE A 820 15.39 -0.47 -0.42
CA ILE A 820 16.56 -1.12 0.16
C ILE A 820 17.00 -0.41 1.44
N ASN A 821 17.09 -1.16 2.54
CA ASN A 821 17.72 -0.68 3.77
C ASN A 821 19.23 -0.98 3.76
N GLN A 822 20.05 0.04 3.50
CA GLN A 822 21.52 -0.07 3.47
C GLN A 822 22.18 0.04 4.85
N CYS A 823 21.45 0.51 5.86
CA CYS A 823 22.01 0.86 7.17
C CYS A 823 22.49 -0.35 7.96
N SER A 824 23.41 -0.12 8.89
CA SER A 824 23.88 -1.15 9.83
C SER A 824 22.76 -1.70 10.73
N MET A 825 22.68 -3.03 10.84
CA MET A 825 21.67 -3.76 11.62
C MET A 825 22.30 -4.96 12.37
N PRO A 826 21.63 -5.53 13.39
CA PRO A 826 22.12 -6.71 14.10
C PRO A 826 22.46 -7.89 13.19
N TYR A 827 23.42 -8.72 13.62
CA TYR A 827 23.93 -9.84 12.83
C TYR A 827 22.83 -10.83 12.41
N TYR A 828 21.86 -11.10 13.29
CA TYR A 828 20.79 -12.08 13.07
C TYR A 828 19.70 -11.63 12.08
N VAL A 829 19.60 -10.35 11.73
CA VAL A 829 18.58 -9.86 10.78
C VAL A 829 19.03 -10.16 9.34
N PRO A 830 18.33 -10.97 8.54
CA PRO A 830 18.72 -11.25 7.16
C PRO A 830 18.47 -10.03 6.27
N ASN A 831 19.56 -9.40 5.80
CA ASN A 831 19.53 -8.31 4.82
C ASN A 831 20.85 -8.31 4.05
N ALA A 832 20.79 -8.44 2.73
CA ALA A 832 21.96 -8.47 1.84
C ALA A 832 22.73 -7.14 1.77
N PHE A 833 22.08 -6.02 2.13
CA PHE A 833 22.58 -4.65 1.99
C PHE A 833 23.00 -3.99 3.31
N LYS A 834 22.81 -4.64 4.47
CA LYS A 834 23.08 -4.01 5.78
C LYS A 834 24.56 -3.64 5.97
N GLY A 835 24.82 -2.42 6.44
CA GLY A 835 26.17 -1.88 6.58
C GLY A 835 26.88 -1.68 5.23
N SER A 836 26.13 -1.44 4.16
CA SER A 836 26.67 -0.92 2.88
C SER A 836 26.63 0.60 2.79
N ASP A 837 26.04 1.26 3.80
CA ASP A 837 26.01 2.70 3.95
C ASP A 837 27.42 3.31 4.09
N ARG A 838 27.59 4.53 3.58
CA ARG A 838 28.85 5.29 3.60
C ARG A 838 28.83 6.42 4.63
N CYS A 839 27.97 6.32 5.64
CA CYS A 839 27.91 7.28 6.73
C CYS A 839 29.17 7.19 7.61
N ASP A 840 29.61 8.31 8.19
CA ASP A 840 30.68 8.28 9.20
C ASP A 840 30.14 7.72 10.53
N TYR A 841 30.62 6.53 10.89
CA TYR A 841 30.27 5.81 12.12
C TYR A 841 30.62 6.54 13.42
N GLN A 842 31.41 7.62 13.40
CA GLN A 842 31.69 8.44 14.59
C GLN A 842 30.70 9.59 14.73
N SER A 843 30.58 10.45 13.73
CA SER A 843 29.77 11.68 13.80
C SER A 843 28.30 11.53 13.35
N THR A 844 27.94 10.45 12.65
CA THR A 844 26.61 10.29 12.02
C THR A 844 25.90 8.98 12.34
N ILE A 845 24.59 8.95 12.07
CA ILE A 845 23.72 7.78 12.13
C ILE A 845 22.98 7.64 10.79
N CYS A 846 22.91 6.41 10.27
CA CYS A 846 22.22 6.08 9.03
C CYS A 846 20.72 5.86 9.28
N GLU A 847 19.87 6.49 8.47
CA GLU A 847 18.42 6.25 8.42
C GLU A 847 18.00 5.94 6.97
N PRO A 848 17.24 4.86 6.71
CA PRO A 848 16.82 4.51 5.35
C PRO A 848 15.79 5.49 4.79
N LEU A 849 15.74 5.61 3.46
CA LEU A 849 14.77 6.45 2.73
C LEU A 849 13.89 5.59 1.83
N LEU A 850 12.59 5.60 2.11
CA LEU A 850 11.57 4.83 1.41
C LEU A 850 11.04 5.55 0.16
N GLY A 851 10.30 4.82 -0.68
CA GLY A 851 9.74 5.22 -1.98
C GLY A 851 10.77 5.58 -3.05
N ARG A 852 12.02 5.12 -2.91
CA ARG A 852 13.08 5.28 -3.92
C ARG A 852 13.38 3.97 -4.68
N GLY A 853 12.76 2.87 -4.27
CA GLY A 853 12.81 1.57 -4.94
C GLY A 853 14.16 0.88 -4.87
N PHE A 854 14.38 -0.06 -5.79
CA PHE A 854 15.51 -0.99 -5.74
C PHE A 854 16.81 -0.36 -6.27
N ARG A 855 17.39 0.55 -5.49
CA ARG A 855 18.60 1.33 -5.81
C ARG A 855 19.47 1.56 -4.58
N LEU A 856 20.77 1.76 -4.80
CA LEU A 856 21.69 2.28 -3.78
C LEU A 856 21.57 3.82 -3.66
N GLY A 857 22.05 4.37 -2.55
CA GLY A 857 21.88 5.77 -2.17
C GLY A 857 20.59 6.07 -1.40
N ASN A 858 19.86 5.04 -0.96
CA ASN A 858 18.52 5.14 -0.36
C ASN A 858 18.58 5.25 1.17
N TYR A 859 19.40 6.18 1.64
CA TYR A 859 19.60 6.49 3.05
C TYR A 859 19.98 7.97 3.25
N LYS A 860 19.92 8.44 4.49
CA LYS A 860 20.47 9.72 4.94
C LYS A 860 21.38 9.53 6.15
N CYS A 861 22.47 10.30 6.22
CA CYS A 861 23.36 10.35 7.37
C CYS A 861 23.01 11.59 8.21
N ARG A 862 22.28 11.40 9.31
CA ARG A 862 21.95 12.45 10.29
C ARG A 862 23.10 12.59 11.30
N CYS A 863 23.36 13.77 11.83
CA CYS A 863 24.37 13.93 12.89
C CYS A 863 23.94 13.26 14.20
N ARG A 864 24.91 12.72 14.96
CA ARG A 864 24.66 12.19 16.32
C ARG A 864 24.52 13.31 17.36
N PRO A 865 23.92 13.04 18.54
CA PRO A 865 23.98 13.94 19.69
C PRO A 865 25.43 14.38 19.98
N GLY A 866 25.61 15.67 20.30
CA GLY A 866 26.94 16.27 20.47
C GLY A 866 27.68 16.63 19.18
N TYR A 867 27.15 16.27 18.01
CA TYR A 867 27.64 16.71 16.69
C TYR A 867 26.63 17.65 16.03
N GLU A 868 27.10 18.49 15.11
CA GLU A 868 26.29 19.45 14.37
C GLU A 868 26.59 19.41 12.87
N TYR A 869 25.56 19.69 12.07
CA TYR A 869 25.65 19.75 10.61
C TYR A 869 26.41 21.04 10.21
N PRO A 870 27.50 20.96 9.42
CA PRO A 870 28.43 22.08 9.31
C PRO A 870 28.06 23.13 8.24
N PHE A 871 27.09 22.84 7.36
CA PHE A 871 26.67 23.70 6.24
C PHE A 871 25.36 24.42 6.55
N ILE A 872 25.08 25.52 5.83
CA ILE A 872 23.74 26.13 5.77
C ILE A 872 23.13 25.79 4.40
N ASP A 873 22.33 24.73 4.34
CA ASP A 873 21.42 24.47 3.24
C ASP A 873 19.99 24.25 3.79
N GLN A 874 19.09 23.64 3.00
CA GLN A 874 17.73 23.33 3.45
C GLN A 874 17.62 22.01 4.25
N ASN A 875 18.74 21.31 4.48
CA ASN A 875 18.80 20.00 5.09
C ASN A 875 19.47 20.02 6.48
N ASP A 876 19.41 18.87 7.14
CA ASP A 876 20.06 18.56 8.43
C ASP A 876 20.78 17.19 8.40
N PHE A 877 21.03 16.68 7.18
CA PHE A 877 21.64 15.37 6.91
C PHE A 877 22.42 15.35 5.59
N PHE A 878 23.31 14.36 5.42
CA PHE A 878 23.91 14.05 4.12
C PHE A 878 23.07 13.02 3.36
N ASN A 879 22.76 13.27 2.08
CA ASN A 879 21.95 12.37 1.23
C ASN A 879 22.83 11.22 0.72
N GLY A 880 22.44 9.97 0.98
CA GLY A 880 23.22 8.75 0.70
C GLY A 880 23.62 8.59 -0.77
N ASN A 881 22.80 9.07 -1.71
CA ASN A 881 23.17 9.10 -3.13
C ASN A 881 24.43 9.96 -3.40
N ILE A 882 24.57 11.10 -2.72
CA ILE A 882 25.77 11.95 -2.83
C ILE A 882 26.97 11.26 -2.16
N MET A 883 26.76 10.57 -1.03
CA MET A 883 27.80 9.79 -0.36
C MET A 883 28.34 8.68 -1.28
N ASP A 884 27.45 7.88 -1.88
CA ASP A 884 27.79 6.76 -2.76
C ASP A 884 28.47 7.26 -4.06
N ILE A 885 28.02 8.37 -4.65
CA ILE A 885 28.68 8.99 -5.81
C ILE A 885 30.10 9.48 -5.45
N GLN A 886 30.27 10.20 -4.34
CA GLN A 886 31.59 10.72 -3.94
C GLN A 886 32.56 9.59 -3.54
N TRP A 887 32.04 8.52 -2.92
CA TRP A 887 32.79 7.29 -2.65
C TRP A 887 33.25 6.60 -3.94
N ASN A 888 32.39 6.51 -4.96
CA ASN A 888 32.76 5.91 -6.24
C ASN A 888 33.78 6.76 -7.02
N ILE A 889 33.76 8.09 -6.88
CA ILE A 889 34.82 8.98 -7.42
C ILE A 889 36.15 8.75 -6.70
N LEU A 890 36.14 8.65 -5.36
CA LEU A 890 37.31 8.33 -4.53
C LEU A 890 37.93 6.97 -4.91
N MET A 891 37.11 5.93 -5.06
CA MET A 891 37.57 4.56 -5.33
C MET A 891 38.01 4.31 -6.78
N SER A 892 37.57 5.13 -7.74
CA SER A 892 37.89 4.92 -9.17
C SER A 892 39.25 5.46 -9.61
N ASN A 893 40.03 6.09 -8.70
CA ASN A 893 41.31 6.76 -9.00
C ASN A 893 41.21 7.74 -10.20
N SER A 894 40.03 8.31 -10.42
CA SER A 894 39.83 9.30 -11.49
C SER A 894 40.55 10.61 -11.16
N SER A 895 40.89 11.42 -12.17
CA SER A 895 41.53 12.74 -12.00
C SER A 895 40.59 13.82 -11.42
N ARG A 896 39.49 13.42 -10.77
CA ARG A 896 38.49 14.29 -10.14
C ARG A 896 38.68 14.27 -8.64
N ILE A 897 38.72 15.45 -8.02
CA ILE A 897 38.87 15.58 -6.56
C ILE A 897 37.55 15.13 -5.90
N SER A 898 37.57 13.97 -5.24
CA SER A 898 36.48 13.50 -4.40
C SER A 898 36.37 14.35 -3.14
N SER A 899 35.16 14.79 -2.79
CA SER A 899 34.89 15.59 -1.60
C SER A 899 34.33 14.78 -0.42
N PHE A 900 34.50 13.45 -0.46
CA PHE A 900 33.95 12.51 0.52
C PHE A 900 34.36 12.84 1.97
N ASP A 901 35.62 13.24 2.19
CA ASP A 901 36.15 13.57 3.52
C ASP A 901 35.49 14.79 4.20
N LEU A 902 34.72 15.59 3.45
CA LEU A 902 33.95 16.74 3.96
C LEU A 902 32.53 16.36 4.41
N LEU A 903 32.04 15.16 4.06
CA LEU A 903 30.66 14.73 4.29
C LEU A 903 30.49 14.04 5.66
N LYS A 904 30.93 14.73 6.72
CA LYS A 904 30.86 14.28 8.12
C LYS A 904 30.43 15.42 9.03
N CYS A 905 29.76 15.11 10.14
CA CYS A 905 29.34 16.14 11.09
C CYS A 905 30.51 16.55 11.98
N ARG A 906 30.53 17.81 12.44
CA ARG A 906 31.58 18.32 13.34
C ARG A 906 31.13 18.27 14.79
N ILE A 907 32.08 18.27 15.73
CA ILE A 907 31.76 18.34 17.17
C ILE A 907 31.08 19.69 17.46
N ALA A 908 29.95 19.66 18.16
CA ALA A 908 29.12 20.83 18.39
C ALA A 908 29.63 21.67 19.58
N ILE A 909 30.52 22.63 19.28
CA ILE A 909 31.19 23.46 20.28
C ILE A 909 30.16 24.19 21.15
N ALA A 910 30.28 24.04 22.47
CA ALA A 910 29.49 24.82 23.43
C ALA A 910 30.17 26.18 23.64
N ASN A 911 29.45 27.27 23.36
CA ASN A 911 29.92 28.63 23.66
C ASN A 911 29.77 28.98 25.15
N SER A 912 30.48 28.23 26.00
CA SER A 912 30.59 28.44 27.45
C SER A 912 31.83 29.25 27.85
N ILE A 913 32.43 30.02 26.94
CA ILE A 913 33.60 30.87 27.21
C ILE A 913 33.19 32.34 27.41
N LYS A 914 32.55 32.62 28.56
CA LYS A 914 32.55 33.94 29.21
C LYS A 914 33.38 34.09 30.52
N PRO A 915 34.36 33.23 30.89
CA PRO A 915 35.17 33.41 32.11
C PRO A 915 36.52 34.14 31.86
N ILE A 916 36.53 35.27 31.13
CA ILE A 916 37.79 36.03 30.89
C ILE A 916 37.72 37.46 31.43
N SER A 917 36.69 38.25 31.08
CA SER A 917 36.59 39.64 31.54
C SER A 917 36.46 39.75 33.06
N PHE A 918 35.68 38.87 33.71
CA PHE A 918 35.43 38.94 35.14
C PHE A 918 36.65 38.54 36.00
N ILE A 919 37.45 37.58 35.52
CA ILE A 919 38.67 37.14 36.22
C ILE A 919 39.75 38.22 36.13
N LEU A 920 39.90 38.88 34.96
CA LEU A 920 40.83 40.01 34.79
C LEU A 920 40.43 41.25 35.62
N LEU A 921 39.12 41.47 35.83
CA LEU A 921 38.62 42.54 36.70
C LEU A 921 38.92 42.24 38.17
N LEU A 922 38.70 41.01 38.63
CA LEU A 922 39.01 40.61 40.00
C LEU A 922 40.53 40.60 40.26
N SER A 923 41.36 40.12 39.32
CA SER A 923 42.81 40.13 39.48
C SER A 923 43.39 41.55 39.49
N SER A 924 42.87 42.48 38.67
CA SER A 924 43.33 43.87 38.68
C SER A 924 42.91 44.62 39.95
N ILE A 925 41.70 44.38 40.48
CA ILE A 925 41.27 44.92 41.77
C ILE A 925 42.14 44.37 42.91
N SER A 926 42.41 43.06 42.95
CA SER A 926 43.29 42.46 43.97
C SER A 926 44.73 43.00 43.88
N PHE A 927 45.26 43.18 42.68
CA PHE A 927 46.61 43.73 42.48
C PHE A 927 46.70 45.19 42.93
N ALA A 928 45.71 46.02 42.60
CA ALA A 928 45.65 47.41 43.07
C ALA A 928 45.62 47.53 44.61
N ILE A 929 44.83 46.69 45.28
CA ILE A 929 44.76 46.64 46.76
C ILE A 929 46.08 46.17 47.39
N SER A 930 46.86 45.32 46.68
CA SER A 930 48.18 44.87 47.15
C SER A 930 49.29 45.91 47.03
N ILE A 931 49.08 46.99 46.27
CA ILE A 931 50.05 48.08 46.05
C ILE A 931 49.78 49.29 46.98
N SER A 932 48.61 49.35 47.61
CA SER A 932 48.23 50.41 48.55
C SER A 932 48.37 50.01 50.03
N ARG A 933 49.37 49.18 50.37
CA ARG A 933 49.68 48.71 51.74
C ARG A 933 51.17 48.67 51.99
#